data_AF-A0A521MUM8-F1
#
_entry.id   AF-A0A521MUM8-F1
#
_cell.length_a   1.000
_cell.length_b   1.000
_cell.length_c   1.000
_cell.angle_alpha   90.00
_cell.angle_beta   90.00
_cell.angle_gamma   90.00
#
_symmetry.space_group_name_H-M   'P 1'
#
loop_
_entity.id
_entity.type
_entity.pdbx_description
1 polymer ?
#
loop_
_entity_poly.entity_id
_entity_poly.type
_entity_poly.pdbx_seq_one_letter_code
_entity_poly.pdbx_strand_id
1 'polypeptide(L)'
;MWGRPGSARAKPAPSAPGPLDGTVAPDGRVTSTRTGDDTVHSVLPLCSGRGRTRRPSLNSRPGAAGRPPTGEDRRMSQTHPDESHTTQVEIERKYAVDTEHLPDLVGVGDAVGVHIVAAEAHEPFVLEAVYFDTADLALARAKIALRRRVGGHDEGWHVKLPAVEGRTELQWPLEADPGQDAGSADGVPAAVRAAVLVHVRDRALSPLAAVRTSRSIVELLDADGRVVVEIADDTVTGTDSREGSVRLWREWEAELGPGAPATADGRAAVLDAVEKRLFAAGATVSPSVSKLAQALGRTGLGRTPDAARGAGEGASTDAGAEVSPVVGAKAAASAASANAAKKGTNGTKGVKGVKGAAEEAKGAEKSAKRAEKGAKASKATKKAASVPPADADADAADVVLAGLRDLGEQLVALDPAVRADAPDAVHRQRTTVRRLRNVLAGHKHLFAPSALQEVRASLARFGGILGEVRDLEVRAEWAEAALDAVRDDRGVDDPAARDRLVAATRAEHDAAHERLLEWMSNAPYFRLLDAVEGLTPSGGAPDSARRESKAVLLRAARKAERLSVSRSRAAAVFGSDPVVTARAEAAVHESRKSARRLRHLAEFATGAPDAPLGVAAGLLGDAAERLQDALGEHRDARLFGEYVLLIAPRAEAAGESSFVYGVLYQRSLERSRAALATAARARKALRAAS
;
A
#
# COMPACT_ATOMS: atom_id res chain seq x y z
N MET A 1 49.50 -40.30 20.89
CA MET A 1 50.60 -41.01 21.55
C MET A 1 51.86 -40.18 21.31
N TRP A 2 52.38 -39.48 22.33
CA TRP A 2 53.64 -38.68 22.34
C TRP A 2 53.72 -37.50 21.33
N GLY A 3 54.28 -36.31 21.61
CA GLY A 3 54.82 -35.73 22.85
C GLY A 3 55.04 -34.20 22.71
N ARG A 4 55.24 -33.48 23.83
CA ARG A 4 55.57 -32.03 23.94
C ARG A 4 57.09 -31.86 24.15
N PRO A 5 57.74 -30.70 23.88
CA PRO A 5 57.61 -29.44 24.65
C PRO A 5 57.66 -28.15 23.76
N GLY A 6 57.58 -26.91 24.24
CA GLY A 6 57.38 -26.39 25.60
C GLY A 6 58.43 -25.34 26.03
N SER A 7 58.15 -24.04 25.87
CA SER A 7 58.73 -22.96 26.68
C SER A 7 57.78 -21.75 26.72
N ALA A 8 57.93 -20.85 27.69
CA ALA A 8 56.94 -19.82 28.01
C ALA A 8 57.58 -18.46 28.33
N ARG A 9 56.82 -17.38 28.18
CA ARG A 9 56.94 -16.18 29.04
C ARG A 9 55.64 -15.35 29.07
N ALA A 10 55.53 -14.53 30.12
CA ALA A 10 54.29 -13.99 30.66
C ALA A 10 53.74 -12.74 29.95
N LYS A 11 52.45 -12.45 30.21
CA LYS A 11 51.80 -11.17 29.92
C LYS A 11 52.28 -10.08 30.92
N PRO A 12 52.36 -8.80 30.53
CA PRO A 12 52.48 -7.69 31.47
C PRO A 12 51.13 -7.36 32.14
N ALA A 13 51.19 -6.84 33.37
CA ALA A 13 50.04 -6.32 34.12
C ALA A 13 49.91 -4.79 33.95
N PRO A 14 48.71 -4.20 34.16
CA PRO A 14 48.52 -2.75 34.12
C PRO A 14 48.97 -2.06 35.43
N SER A 15 49.59 -0.89 35.28
CA SER A 15 50.12 -0.06 36.38
C SER A 15 49.03 0.73 37.11
N ALA A 16 49.20 0.92 38.42
CA ALA A 16 48.38 1.82 39.26
C ALA A 16 49.00 3.23 39.39
N PRO A 17 48.26 4.27 39.85
CA PRO A 17 48.61 5.68 39.66
C PRO A 17 49.05 6.44 40.92
N GLY A 18 49.48 7.70 40.75
CA GLY A 18 49.53 8.75 41.78
C GLY A 18 50.50 9.90 41.47
N PRO A 19 50.59 10.97 42.30
CA PRO A 19 49.62 11.37 43.34
C PRO A 19 49.49 12.91 43.63
N LEU A 20 48.56 13.27 44.54
CA LEU A 20 48.42 14.52 45.35
C LEU A 20 48.03 15.84 44.62
N ASP A 21 47.35 16.82 45.25
CA ASP A 21 47.18 17.14 46.69
C ASP A 21 45.79 17.78 47.00
N GLY A 22 45.00 17.27 47.97
CA GLY A 22 44.57 18.00 49.20
C GLY A 22 43.06 18.34 49.17
N THR A 23 42.31 18.66 50.25
CA THR A 23 42.39 18.52 51.73
C THR A 23 40.93 18.48 52.30
N VAL A 24 40.51 17.53 53.16
CA VAL A 24 40.48 17.47 54.65
C VAL A 24 39.53 18.50 55.35
N ALA A 25 38.64 18.22 56.33
CA ALA A 25 37.87 17.06 56.90
C ALA A 25 36.99 17.61 58.08
N PRO A 26 36.48 16.90 59.13
CA PRO A 26 36.05 15.48 59.35
C PRO A 26 34.69 15.28 60.12
N ASP A 27 34.36 14.00 60.44
CA ASP A 27 33.51 13.43 61.52
C ASP A 27 31.95 13.56 61.52
N GLY A 28 31.17 12.56 62.02
CA GLY A 28 31.55 11.29 62.67
C GLY A 28 30.43 10.21 62.80
N ARG A 29 30.79 9.00 62.33
CA ARG A 29 30.37 7.59 62.59
C ARG A 29 29.45 7.23 63.81
N VAL A 30 28.60 6.18 63.67
CA VAL A 30 28.35 4.99 64.58
C VAL A 30 26.87 4.50 64.81
N THR A 31 26.64 3.23 64.39
CA THR A 31 25.68 2.14 64.80
C THR A 31 24.16 2.25 64.96
N SER A 32 23.52 1.29 64.28
CA SER A 32 22.29 0.53 64.60
C SER A 32 22.14 0.01 66.03
N THR A 33 20.89 0.01 66.54
CA THR A 33 20.29 -1.11 67.32
C THR A 33 18.80 -1.28 66.99
N ARG A 34 18.23 -2.41 67.43
CA ARG A 34 16.91 -2.97 67.08
C ARG A 34 15.96 -2.92 68.28
N THR A 35 14.71 -3.38 68.10
CA THR A 35 13.60 -3.53 69.09
C THR A 35 12.84 -2.24 69.41
N GLY A 36 11.52 -2.26 69.69
CA GLY A 36 10.57 -3.38 69.60
C GLY A 36 9.47 -3.34 70.67
N ASP A 37 8.22 -3.36 70.22
CA ASP A 37 6.93 -3.59 70.92
C ASP A 37 6.33 -2.58 71.93
N ASP A 38 4.99 -2.55 71.83
CA ASP A 38 3.92 -2.20 72.80
C ASP A 38 3.96 -0.86 73.56
N THR A 39 2.95 0.01 73.44
CA THR A 39 1.61 -0.28 73.99
C THR A 39 0.44 0.50 73.37
N VAL A 40 -0.76 -0.06 73.56
CA VAL A 40 -2.12 0.48 73.30
C VAL A 40 -2.39 1.90 73.85
N HIS A 41 -3.23 2.67 73.14
CA HIS A 41 -4.54 3.11 73.68
C HIS A 41 -5.52 3.63 72.60
N SER A 42 -6.79 3.28 72.78
CA SER A 42 -7.94 3.66 71.93
C SER A 42 -8.42 5.10 72.15
N VAL A 43 -9.26 5.63 71.24
CA VAL A 43 -10.59 6.25 71.50
C VAL A 43 -11.04 7.12 70.31
N LEU A 44 -12.25 6.86 69.79
CA LEU A 44 -13.00 7.76 68.88
C LEU A 44 -13.75 8.83 69.70
N PRO A 45 -14.23 9.91 69.06
CA PRO A 45 -15.69 9.95 68.90
C PRO A 45 -16.22 10.46 67.54
N LEU A 46 -17.47 10.10 67.29
CA LEU A 46 -18.33 10.54 66.19
C LEU A 46 -18.91 11.95 66.46
N CYS A 47 -19.38 12.65 65.41
CA CYS A 47 -20.80 13.03 65.22
C CYS A 47 -21.06 14.16 64.19
N SER A 48 -21.91 13.86 63.20
CA SER A 48 -23.04 14.65 62.63
C SER A 48 -22.95 16.17 62.36
N GLY A 49 -23.54 16.73 61.29
CA GLY A 49 -24.29 16.13 60.16
C GLY A 49 -25.23 17.12 59.44
N ARG A 50 -26.01 16.60 58.46
CA ARG A 50 -27.23 17.15 57.80
C ARG A 50 -27.24 18.57 57.21
N GLY A 51 -27.55 18.65 55.90
CA GLY A 51 -28.14 19.83 55.25
C GLY A 51 -28.85 19.49 53.92
N ARG A 52 -30.18 19.55 53.87
CA ARG A 52 -31.02 19.40 52.65
C ARG A 52 -31.78 20.70 52.38
N THR A 53 -31.72 21.22 51.15
CA THR A 53 -32.78 22.08 50.53
C THR A 53 -32.68 21.94 49.00
N ARG A 54 -33.66 21.33 48.33
CA ARG A 54 -34.91 21.90 47.75
C ARG A 54 -34.74 22.48 46.33
N ARG A 55 -35.38 21.80 45.35
CA ARG A 55 -35.76 22.34 44.03
C ARG A 55 -36.88 23.40 44.18
N PRO A 56 -37.11 24.19 43.13
CA PRO A 56 -38.46 24.39 42.62
C PRO A 56 -38.59 23.97 41.14
N SER A 57 -39.81 23.60 40.75
CA SER A 57 -40.25 23.40 39.37
C SER A 57 -41.35 24.41 39.06
N LEU A 58 -41.42 24.94 37.84
CA LEU A 58 -42.68 25.48 37.29
C LEU A 58 -42.68 25.36 35.75
N ASN A 59 -43.82 24.95 35.20
CA ASN A 59 -44.08 24.92 33.75
C ASN A 59 -44.44 26.31 33.24
N SER A 60 -44.12 26.61 31.96
CA SER A 60 -45.04 27.28 31.02
C SER A 60 -44.54 27.21 29.57
N ARG A 61 -45.41 26.75 28.67
CA ARG A 61 -45.44 27.02 27.21
C ARG A 61 -46.50 28.14 26.99
N PRO A 62 -46.57 28.89 25.86
CA PRO A 62 -46.26 28.44 24.49
C PRO A 62 -45.56 29.46 23.56
N GLY A 63 -45.27 29.05 22.32
CA GLY A 63 -44.82 29.90 21.22
C GLY A 63 -44.20 29.06 20.10
N ALA A 64 -44.80 29.06 18.90
CA ALA A 64 -44.38 28.21 17.79
C ALA A 64 -43.66 29.03 16.70
N ALA A 65 -42.55 28.50 16.16
CA ALA A 65 -41.94 28.97 14.91
C ALA A 65 -41.08 27.86 14.25
N GLY A 66 -41.24 27.71 12.93
CA GLY A 66 -40.24 27.22 11.97
C GLY A 66 -39.44 25.94 12.26
N ARG A 67 -39.85 24.82 11.63
CA ARG A 67 -38.99 23.64 11.41
C ARG A 67 -38.48 23.66 9.97
N PRO A 68 -37.15 23.75 9.70
CA PRO A 68 -36.62 23.53 8.36
C PRO A 68 -36.62 22.01 8.02
N PRO A 69 -36.68 21.65 6.73
CA PRO A 69 -36.74 20.24 6.31
C PRO A 69 -35.40 19.52 6.50
N THR A 70 -35.49 18.20 6.64
CA THR A 70 -34.36 17.30 6.88
C THR A 70 -33.88 16.62 5.60
N GLY A 71 -32.56 16.61 5.39
CA GLY A 71 -31.85 15.50 4.73
C GLY A 71 -31.83 15.51 3.20
N GLU A 72 -30.89 16.27 2.62
CA GLU A 72 -30.28 15.90 1.34
C GLU A 72 -29.00 15.11 1.58
N ASP A 73 -28.82 14.04 0.81
CA ASP A 73 -27.76 13.05 0.94
C ASP A 73 -26.46 13.55 0.28
N ARG A 74 -25.80 14.54 0.90
CA ARG A 74 -24.41 14.85 0.55
C ARG A 74 -23.55 13.65 0.92
N ARG A 75 -22.99 12.97 -0.08
CA ARG A 75 -21.80 12.13 0.12
C ARG A 75 -20.67 13.05 0.57
N MET A 76 -20.48 13.10 1.88
CA MET A 76 -19.43 13.87 2.53
C MET A 76 -18.08 13.42 1.99
N SER A 77 -17.27 14.37 1.54
CA SER A 77 -15.82 14.21 1.53
C SER A 77 -15.39 13.72 2.91
N GLN A 78 -14.64 12.62 2.96
CA GLN A 78 -14.05 12.17 4.21
C GLN A 78 -12.83 13.05 4.50
N THR A 79 -13.08 14.26 5.01
CA THR A 79 -12.03 15.13 5.51
C THR A 79 -11.43 14.52 6.77
N HIS A 80 -10.36 13.74 6.61
CA HIS A 80 -9.47 13.42 7.70
C HIS A 80 -8.78 14.73 8.16
N PRO A 81 -8.58 14.95 9.47
CA PRO A 81 -8.17 16.24 10.02
C PRO A 81 -6.70 16.64 9.76
N ASP A 82 -6.02 15.99 8.82
CA ASP A 82 -4.58 16.16 8.51
C ASP A 82 -4.30 16.35 7.00
N GLU A 83 -5.32 16.26 6.13
CA GLU A 83 -5.12 16.41 4.68
C GLU A 83 -5.22 17.87 4.24
N SER A 84 -4.07 18.52 4.07
CA SER A 84 -3.90 19.87 3.49
C SER A 84 -4.13 19.93 1.96
N HIS A 85 -4.76 18.92 1.37
CA HIS A 85 -4.96 18.77 -0.06
C HIS A 85 -6.34 18.19 -0.40
N THR A 86 -6.79 18.45 -1.62
CA THR A 86 -7.92 17.75 -2.24
C THR A 86 -7.40 16.59 -3.10
N THR A 87 -8.22 15.56 -3.26
CA THR A 87 -7.93 14.38 -4.09
C THR A 87 -9.06 14.18 -5.09
N GLN A 88 -8.71 14.07 -6.38
CA GLN A 88 -9.65 13.77 -7.47
C GLN A 88 -9.16 12.64 -8.38
N VAL A 89 -10.08 11.96 -9.06
CA VAL A 89 -9.77 10.95 -10.07
C VAL A 89 -10.21 11.47 -11.43
N GLU A 90 -9.22 11.84 -12.24
CA GLU A 90 -9.40 12.39 -13.59
C GLU A 90 -9.47 11.23 -14.59
N ILE A 91 -10.50 11.22 -15.44
CA ILE A 91 -10.62 10.24 -16.54
C ILE A 91 -10.79 11.02 -17.84
N GLU A 92 -9.71 11.12 -18.60
CA GLU A 92 -9.58 12.02 -19.75
C GLU A 92 -9.06 11.33 -21.02
N ARG A 93 -9.39 11.91 -22.19
CA ARG A 93 -8.75 11.62 -23.48
C ARG A 93 -8.23 12.90 -24.10
N LYS A 94 -7.10 12.81 -24.83
CA LYS A 94 -6.40 13.96 -25.42
C LYS A 94 -6.27 13.83 -26.92
N TYR A 95 -6.48 14.92 -27.62
CA TYR A 95 -6.52 14.98 -29.08
C TYR A 95 -5.62 16.09 -29.62
N ALA A 96 -4.88 15.80 -30.69
CA ALA A 96 -4.18 16.83 -31.47
C ALA A 96 -5.14 17.44 -32.50
N VAL A 97 -5.07 18.77 -32.66
CA VAL A 97 -6.11 19.57 -33.32
C VAL A 97 -5.51 20.52 -34.36
N ASP A 98 -5.75 20.22 -35.63
CA ASP A 98 -5.41 21.10 -36.77
C ASP A 98 -6.65 21.85 -37.33
N THR A 99 -7.84 21.62 -36.77
CA THR A 99 -9.12 22.24 -37.18
C THR A 99 -9.42 23.51 -36.37
N GLU A 100 -10.08 24.50 -36.95
CA GLU A 100 -10.27 25.81 -36.29
C GLU A 100 -11.30 25.80 -35.15
N HIS A 101 -12.36 24.99 -35.25
CA HIS A 101 -13.52 25.06 -34.34
C HIS A 101 -13.92 23.71 -33.75
N LEU A 102 -14.33 23.73 -32.47
CA LEU A 102 -14.95 22.59 -31.81
C LEU A 102 -16.32 22.28 -32.46
N PRO A 103 -16.63 21.02 -32.81
CA PRO A 103 -17.93 20.66 -33.35
C PRO A 103 -19.03 20.75 -32.27
N ASP A 104 -20.29 20.88 -32.70
CA ASP A 104 -21.43 20.71 -31.80
C ASP A 104 -21.48 19.28 -31.24
N LEU A 105 -21.52 19.17 -29.91
CA LEU A 105 -21.51 17.94 -29.12
C LEU A 105 -22.84 17.66 -28.39
N VAL A 106 -23.87 18.50 -28.58
CA VAL A 106 -25.21 18.24 -28.03
C VAL A 106 -25.77 16.94 -28.63
N GLY A 107 -26.42 16.11 -27.79
CA GLY A 107 -26.95 14.80 -28.17
C GLY A 107 -25.91 13.71 -28.44
N VAL A 108 -24.60 13.96 -28.28
CA VAL A 108 -23.55 12.99 -28.68
C VAL A 108 -23.66 11.65 -27.93
N GLY A 109 -24.11 11.66 -26.67
CA GLY A 109 -24.29 10.46 -25.84
C GLY A 109 -25.63 9.72 -26.00
N ASP A 110 -26.56 10.19 -26.83
CA ASP A 110 -27.91 9.60 -26.95
C ASP A 110 -27.90 8.10 -27.29
N ALA A 111 -26.98 7.70 -28.18
CA ALA A 111 -26.83 6.31 -28.62
C ALA A 111 -26.33 5.36 -27.50
N VAL A 112 -25.79 5.91 -26.41
CA VAL A 112 -25.28 5.18 -25.24
C VAL A 112 -26.10 5.43 -23.98
N GLY A 113 -27.26 6.10 -24.11
CA GLY A 113 -28.20 6.37 -23.02
C GLY A 113 -27.81 7.53 -22.11
N VAL A 114 -26.96 8.45 -22.58
CA VAL A 114 -26.51 9.64 -21.82
C VAL A 114 -26.89 10.90 -22.59
N HIS A 115 -28.01 11.50 -22.20
CA HIS A 115 -28.58 12.67 -22.89
C HIS A 115 -27.84 13.95 -22.51
N ILE A 116 -26.90 14.36 -23.35
CA ILE A 116 -26.25 15.68 -23.27
C ILE A 116 -27.19 16.68 -23.94
N VAL A 117 -27.81 17.56 -23.15
CA VAL A 117 -28.87 18.47 -23.62
C VAL A 117 -28.38 19.90 -23.88
N ALA A 118 -27.24 20.27 -23.30
CA ALA A 118 -26.64 21.59 -23.43
C ALA A 118 -25.11 21.50 -23.46
N ALA A 119 -24.49 22.55 -23.99
CA ALA A 119 -23.06 22.79 -23.97
C ALA A 119 -22.83 24.24 -23.52
N GLU A 120 -22.23 24.44 -22.36
CA GLU A 120 -21.99 25.76 -21.78
C GLU A 120 -20.52 26.15 -21.92
N ALA A 121 -20.26 27.24 -22.64
CA ALA A 121 -18.92 27.74 -22.90
C ALA A 121 -18.51 28.80 -21.87
N HIS A 122 -17.32 28.66 -21.31
CA HIS A 122 -16.73 29.59 -20.35
C HIS A 122 -15.77 30.57 -21.02
N GLU A 123 -15.59 31.74 -20.40
CA GLU A 123 -14.61 32.75 -20.86
C GLU A 123 -13.18 32.17 -20.84
N PRO A 124 -12.39 32.35 -21.92
CA PRO A 124 -11.03 31.82 -21.97
C PRO A 124 -10.11 32.44 -20.90
N PHE A 125 -9.26 31.60 -20.30
CA PHE A 125 -8.29 32.03 -19.29
C PHE A 125 -6.90 31.46 -19.54
N VAL A 126 -5.89 32.05 -18.89
CA VAL A 126 -4.50 31.64 -19.02
C VAL A 126 -4.04 30.89 -17.78
N LEU A 127 -3.35 29.77 -18.03
CA LEU A 127 -2.69 28.94 -17.05
C LEU A 127 -1.18 29.00 -17.27
N GLU A 128 -0.41 29.14 -16.19
CA GLU A 128 1.04 28.97 -16.21
C GLU A 128 1.45 27.87 -15.24
N ALA A 129 2.17 26.86 -15.73
CA ALA A 129 2.61 25.72 -14.94
C ALA A 129 4.12 25.48 -15.06
N VAL A 130 4.79 25.33 -13.91
CA VAL A 130 6.18 24.85 -13.84
C VAL A 130 6.17 23.42 -13.33
N TYR A 131 6.69 22.50 -14.13
CA TYR A 131 6.84 21.09 -13.79
C TYR A 131 8.19 20.83 -13.12
N PHE A 132 8.20 19.94 -12.14
CA PHE A 132 9.40 19.56 -11.38
C PHE A 132 9.67 18.06 -11.49
N ASP A 133 10.94 17.69 -11.61
CA ASP A 133 11.42 16.30 -11.49
C ASP A 133 12.88 16.31 -11.03
N THR A 134 13.44 15.14 -10.75
CA THR A 134 14.88 14.95 -10.55
C THR A 134 15.62 15.03 -11.89
N ALA A 135 16.93 15.30 -11.87
CA ALA A 135 17.76 15.35 -13.07
C ALA A 135 17.70 14.07 -13.93
N ASP A 136 17.45 12.91 -13.31
CA ASP A 136 17.31 11.62 -13.99
C ASP A 136 15.86 11.28 -14.40
N LEU A 137 14.88 12.15 -14.11
CA LEU A 137 13.45 11.99 -14.41
C LEU A 137 12.76 10.87 -13.61
N ALA A 138 12.97 10.84 -12.29
CA ALA A 138 12.43 9.81 -11.42
C ALA A 138 10.88 9.80 -11.37
N LEU A 139 10.24 10.97 -11.36
CA LEU A 139 8.78 11.09 -11.37
C LEU A 139 8.21 10.68 -12.72
N ALA A 140 8.73 11.22 -13.83
CA ALA A 140 8.27 10.88 -15.16
C ALA A 140 8.36 9.37 -15.46
N ARG A 141 9.45 8.70 -15.03
CA ARG A 141 9.57 7.22 -15.14
C ARG A 141 8.53 6.48 -14.31
N ALA A 142 8.16 6.98 -13.14
CA ALA A 142 7.05 6.48 -12.33
C ALA A 142 5.67 6.88 -12.88
N LYS A 143 5.62 7.55 -14.04
CA LYS A 143 4.43 8.18 -14.65
C LYS A 143 3.79 9.26 -13.77
N ILE A 144 4.53 9.84 -12.84
CA ILE A 144 4.09 10.93 -11.96
C ILE A 144 4.43 12.27 -12.61
N ALA A 145 3.56 13.28 -12.42
CA ALA A 145 3.86 14.66 -12.78
C ALA A 145 3.58 15.57 -11.58
N LEU A 146 4.62 16.25 -11.08
CA LEU A 146 4.54 17.32 -10.09
C LEU A 146 4.61 18.67 -10.81
N ARG A 147 3.65 19.58 -10.52
CA ARG A 147 3.61 20.94 -11.07
C ARG A 147 3.18 21.96 -10.03
N ARG A 148 3.68 23.20 -10.17
CA ARG A 148 3.08 24.41 -9.59
C ARG A 148 2.33 25.14 -10.69
N ARG A 149 1.05 25.45 -10.51
CA ARG A 149 0.15 26.12 -11.45
C ARG A 149 -0.33 27.46 -10.88
N VAL A 150 -0.39 28.49 -11.72
CA VAL A 150 -0.92 29.82 -11.43
C VAL A 150 -1.93 30.20 -12.52
N GLY A 151 -2.99 30.91 -12.12
CA GLY A 151 -4.12 31.23 -12.99
C GLY A 151 -5.13 30.08 -13.08
N GLY A 152 -6.32 30.39 -13.59
CA GLY A 152 -7.46 29.48 -13.59
C GLY A 152 -8.15 29.37 -12.22
N HIS A 153 -9.16 28.51 -12.15
CA HIS A 153 -9.89 28.22 -10.91
C HIS A 153 -9.18 27.16 -10.03
N ASP A 154 -8.18 26.48 -10.59
CA ASP A 154 -7.46 25.36 -9.97
C ASP A 154 -6.02 25.73 -9.57
N GLU A 155 -5.74 26.99 -9.22
CA GLU A 155 -4.37 27.39 -8.85
C GLU A 155 -3.82 26.59 -7.65
N GLY A 156 -2.55 26.20 -7.71
CA GLY A 156 -1.99 25.35 -6.67
C GLY A 156 -0.76 24.53 -7.07
N TRP A 157 -0.39 23.63 -6.17
CA TRP A 157 0.52 22.54 -6.43
C TRP A 157 -0.28 21.29 -6.76
N HIS A 158 0.09 20.59 -7.84
CA HIS A 158 -0.59 19.36 -8.25
C HIS A 158 0.40 18.21 -8.40
N VAL A 159 0.00 17.04 -7.90
CA VAL A 159 0.71 15.77 -8.11
C VAL A 159 -0.25 14.80 -8.80
N LYS A 160 -0.04 14.56 -10.10
CA LYS A 160 -0.79 13.53 -10.85
C LYS A 160 -0.11 12.18 -10.67
N LEU A 161 -0.75 11.25 -9.97
CA LEU A 161 -0.32 9.87 -9.73
C LEU A 161 -0.97 8.87 -10.71
N PRO A 162 -0.40 7.67 -10.91
CA PRO A 162 -1.07 6.57 -11.60
C PRO A 162 -2.25 6.02 -10.78
N ALA A 163 -3.34 5.65 -11.45
CA ALA A 163 -4.51 5.01 -10.85
C ALA A 163 -4.90 3.71 -11.59
N VAL A 164 -5.91 3.00 -11.07
CA VAL A 164 -6.47 1.78 -11.71
C VAL A 164 -7.25 2.14 -12.98
N GLU A 165 -7.95 3.27 -12.96
CA GLU A 165 -8.66 3.89 -14.07
C GLU A 165 -8.34 5.39 -14.02
N GLY A 166 -8.05 6.01 -15.17
CA GLY A 166 -7.64 7.42 -15.21
C GLY A 166 -6.35 7.69 -14.45
N ARG A 167 -6.33 8.81 -13.72
CA ARG A 167 -5.24 9.26 -12.85
C ARG A 167 -5.79 9.85 -11.55
N THR A 168 -5.03 9.74 -10.47
CA THR A 168 -5.36 10.45 -9.23
C THR A 168 -4.57 11.76 -9.21
N GLU A 169 -5.24 12.91 -9.15
CA GLU A 169 -4.58 14.18 -8.88
C GLU A 169 -4.77 14.58 -7.42
N LEU A 170 -3.66 14.96 -6.78
CA LEU A 170 -3.63 15.57 -5.45
C LEU A 170 -3.32 17.06 -5.62
N GLN A 171 -4.10 17.96 -5.01
CA GLN A 171 -3.96 19.42 -5.16
C GLN A 171 -3.85 20.13 -3.81
N TRP A 172 -2.80 20.93 -3.63
CA TRP A 172 -2.61 21.84 -2.49
C TRP A 172 -2.72 23.30 -2.97
N PRO A 173 -3.24 24.24 -2.16
CA PRO A 173 -3.26 25.66 -2.52
C PRO A 173 -1.85 26.24 -2.72
N LEU A 174 -1.72 27.35 -3.46
CA LEU A 174 -0.44 28.08 -3.54
C LEU A 174 0.00 28.65 -2.19
N GLU A 175 -0.96 28.99 -1.34
CA GLU A 175 -0.77 29.42 0.05
C GLU A 175 -0.57 28.25 1.03
N ALA A 176 -0.40 27.01 0.54
CA ALA A 176 0.08 25.91 1.39
C ALA A 176 1.44 26.32 1.95
N ASP A 177 1.42 26.70 3.23
CA ASP A 177 2.38 27.59 3.87
C ASP A 177 3.83 27.19 3.57
N PRO A 178 4.72 28.12 3.15
CA PRO A 178 6.16 27.99 3.34
C PRO A 178 6.50 28.07 4.85
N GLY A 179 5.85 27.20 5.63
CA GLY A 179 5.84 27.18 7.08
C GLY A 179 7.19 26.75 7.61
N GLN A 180 8.04 27.73 7.88
CA GLN A 180 9.35 27.65 8.54
C GLN A 180 10.43 26.77 7.86
N ASP A 181 10.09 25.99 6.84
CA ASP A 181 11.03 25.30 5.95
C ASP A 181 11.24 26.07 4.63
N ALA A 182 11.71 27.32 4.72
CA ALA A 182 12.38 28.02 3.62
C ALA A 182 13.77 27.42 3.30
N GLY A 183 13.87 26.08 3.36
CA GLY A 183 15.10 25.30 3.39
C GLY A 183 15.20 24.22 2.30
N SER A 184 14.14 23.96 1.52
CA SER A 184 14.30 23.21 0.27
C SER A 184 14.81 24.15 -0.83
N ALA A 185 15.99 23.84 -1.37
CA ALA A 185 16.59 24.61 -2.46
C ALA A 185 15.79 24.55 -3.78
N ASP A 186 14.76 23.69 -3.83
CA ASP A 186 13.87 23.47 -4.98
C ASP A 186 12.55 24.25 -4.90
N GLY A 187 12.22 24.86 -3.75
CA GLY A 187 11.00 25.64 -3.55
C GLY A 187 9.70 24.83 -3.51
N VAL A 188 9.78 23.49 -3.37
CA VAL A 188 8.61 22.60 -3.25
C VAL A 188 8.23 22.45 -1.77
N PRO A 189 6.98 22.77 -1.34
CA PRO A 189 6.54 22.65 0.05
C PRO A 189 6.69 21.22 0.59
N ALA A 190 7.01 21.09 1.88
CA ALA A 190 7.24 19.80 2.52
C ALA A 190 6.06 18.81 2.37
N ALA A 191 4.82 19.29 2.50
CA ALA A 191 3.60 18.50 2.30
C ALA A 191 3.47 17.94 0.85
N VAL A 192 3.78 18.78 -0.15
CA VAL A 192 3.79 18.39 -1.58
C VAL A 192 4.93 17.41 -1.85
N ARG A 193 6.11 17.66 -1.29
CA ARG A 193 7.29 16.78 -1.42
C ARG A 193 7.06 15.42 -0.77
N ALA A 194 6.31 15.34 0.32
CA ALA A 194 5.96 14.09 1.01
C ALA A 194 5.22 13.11 0.08
N ALA A 195 4.28 13.60 -0.74
CA ALA A 195 3.51 12.79 -1.68
C ALA A 195 4.36 12.11 -2.78
N VAL A 196 5.58 12.62 -3.03
CA VAL A 196 6.52 12.07 -4.02
C VAL A 196 7.83 11.54 -3.41
N LEU A 197 7.97 11.57 -2.07
CA LEU A 197 9.25 11.37 -1.38
C LEU A 197 9.88 9.99 -1.66
N VAL A 198 9.07 8.94 -1.74
CA VAL A 198 9.54 7.57 -2.06
C VAL A 198 10.16 7.45 -3.46
N HIS A 199 9.75 8.32 -4.39
CA HIS A 199 10.26 8.37 -5.75
C HIS A 199 11.49 9.28 -5.86
N VAL A 200 11.44 10.50 -5.33
CA VAL A 200 12.58 11.45 -5.42
C VAL A 200 13.74 11.04 -4.51
N ARG A 201 13.45 10.47 -3.34
CA ARG A 201 14.43 10.10 -2.31
C ARG A 201 15.18 11.33 -1.77
N ASP A 202 16.50 11.29 -1.73
CA ASP A 202 17.40 12.39 -1.39
C ASP A 202 17.84 13.23 -2.61
N ARG A 203 17.36 12.91 -3.82
CA ARG A 203 17.63 13.72 -5.02
C ARG A 203 16.88 15.04 -4.95
N ALA A 204 17.53 16.11 -5.40
CA ALA A 204 16.91 17.41 -5.58
C ALA A 204 15.85 17.37 -6.69
N LEU A 205 14.72 18.04 -6.45
CA LEU A 205 13.80 18.42 -7.51
C LEU A 205 14.33 19.68 -8.21
N SER A 206 13.99 19.86 -9.48
CA SER A 206 14.36 21.04 -10.26
C SER A 206 13.29 21.35 -11.30
N PRO A 207 13.07 22.64 -11.66
CA PRO A 207 12.23 23.00 -12.80
C PRO A 207 12.68 22.27 -14.07
N LEU A 208 11.78 21.45 -14.63
CA LEU A 208 12.02 20.59 -15.77
C LEU A 208 11.41 21.17 -17.05
N ALA A 209 10.20 21.73 -16.96
CA ALA A 209 9.54 22.39 -18.07
C ALA A 209 8.61 23.51 -17.56
N ALA A 210 8.49 24.58 -18.34
CA ALA A 210 7.45 25.59 -18.17
C ALA A 210 6.40 25.40 -19.27
N VAL A 211 5.12 25.51 -18.92
CA VAL A 211 3.99 25.37 -19.85
C VAL A 211 3.01 26.52 -19.61
N ARG A 212 2.76 27.31 -20.64
CA ARG A 212 1.70 28.34 -20.66
C ARG A 212 0.60 27.88 -21.59
N THR A 213 -0.63 27.88 -21.10
CA THR A 213 -1.82 27.42 -21.83
C THR A 213 -2.86 28.53 -21.83
N SER A 214 -3.39 28.87 -23.00
CA SER A 214 -4.66 29.58 -23.13
C SER A 214 -5.75 28.52 -23.27
N ARG A 215 -6.61 28.40 -22.25
CA ARG A 215 -7.67 27.38 -22.16
C ARG A 215 -9.03 28.03 -22.37
N SER A 216 -9.86 27.42 -23.22
CA SER A 216 -11.30 27.67 -23.30
C SER A 216 -12.02 26.39 -22.87
N ILE A 217 -13.08 26.50 -22.07
CA ILE A 217 -13.82 25.32 -21.56
C ILE A 217 -15.23 25.29 -22.15
N VAL A 218 -15.69 24.10 -22.53
CA VAL A 218 -17.09 23.81 -22.83
C VAL A 218 -17.56 22.63 -21.97
N GLU A 219 -18.50 22.85 -21.06
CA GLU A 219 -19.10 21.81 -20.22
C GLU A 219 -20.32 21.21 -20.93
N LEU A 220 -20.34 19.88 -21.09
CA LEU A 220 -21.46 19.13 -21.66
C LEU A 220 -22.39 18.67 -20.54
N LEU A 221 -23.62 19.18 -20.51
CA LEU A 221 -24.56 19.02 -19.39
C LEU A 221 -25.65 17.97 -19.66
N ASP A 222 -26.00 17.20 -18.63
CA ASP A 222 -27.18 16.33 -18.61
C ASP A 222 -28.49 17.12 -18.40
N ALA A 223 -29.63 16.42 -18.48
CA ALA A 223 -30.96 17.01 -18.26
C ALA A 223 -31.20 17.53 -16.83
N ASP A 224 -30.36 17.15 -15.85
CA ASP A 224 -30.39 17.65 -14.48
C ASP A 224 -29.41 18.84 -14.27
N GLY A 225 -28.69 19.26 -15.33
CA GLY A 225 -27.69 20.33 -15.29
C GLY A 225 -26.33 19.90 -14.73
N ARG A 226 -26.01 18.60 -14.69
CA ARG A 226 -24.69 18.10 -14.24
C ARG A 226 -23.71 17.99 -15.39
N VAL A 227 -22.46 18.37 -15.15
CA VAL A 227 -21.35 18.19 -16.10
C VAL A 227 -21.07 16.70 -16.30
N VAL A 228 -21.32 16.22 -17.51
CA VAL A 228 -21.01 14.84 -17.95
C VAL A 228 -19.59 14.77 -18.49
N VAL A 229 -19.20 15.76 -19.29
CA VAL A 229 -17.86 15.88 -19.90
C VAL A 229 -17.45 17.34 -19.93
N GLU A 230 -16.24 17.66 -19.46
CA GLU A 230 -15.58 18.93 -19.76
C GLU A 230 -14.76 18.77 -21.05
N ILE A 231 -14.89 19.71 -21.99
CA ILE A 231 -14.00 19.84 -23.15
C ILE A 231 -13.13 21.08 -22.97
N ALA A 232 -11.82 20.89 -22.80
CA ALA A 232 -10.85 21.98 -22.79
C ALA A 232 -10.19 22.13 -24.16
N ASP A 233 -10.28 23.31 -24.75
CA ASP A 233 -9.54 23.73 -25.95
C ASP A 233 -8.32 24.55 -25.55
N ASP A 234 -7.14 23.92 -25.67
CA ASP A 234 -5.88 24.42 -25.15
C ASP A 234 -4.95 24.81 -26.29
N THR A 235 -4.61 26.10 -26.39
CA THR A 235 -3.44 26.57 -27.15
C THR A 235 -2.25 26.65 -26.19
N VAL A 236 -1.21 25.85 -26.45
CA VAL A 236 -0.13 25.59 -25.49
C VAL A 236 1.23 26.03 -26.04
N THR A 237 2.00 26.71 -25.20
CA THR A 237 3.45 26.93 -25.37
C THR A 237 4.19 26.19 -24.24
N GLY A 238 4.99 25.20 -24.60
CA GLY A 238 5.85 24.45 -23.67
C GLY A 238 7.33 24.73 -23.92
N THR A 239 8.11 24.84 -22.86
CA THR A 239 9.55 25.10 -22.88
C THR A 239 10.26 24.07 -22.01
N ASP A 240 11.22 23.32 -22.58
CA ASP A 240 12.15 22.51 -21.77
C ASP A 240 13.09 23.44 -21.01
N SER A 241 13.04 23.44 -19.68
CA SER A 241 13.80 24.37 -18.84
C SER A 241 15.31 24.10 -18.83
N ARG A 242 15.77 22.96 -19.38
CA ARG A 242 17.17 22.54 -19.41
C ARG A 242 17.83 22.87 -20.74
N GLU A 243 17.09 22.71 -21.83
CA GLU A 243 17.56 22.98 -23.21
C GLU A 243 17.17 24.38 -23.71
N GLY A 244 16.14 25.00 -23.12
CA GLY A 244 15.50 26.21 -23.66
C GLY A 244 14.65 25.94 -24.92
N SER A 245 14.43 24.68 -25.29
CA SER A 245 13.69 24.32 -26.51
C SER A 245 12.19 24.58 -26.34
N VAL A 246 11.64 25.47 -27.19
CA VAL A 246 10.23 25.90 -27.18
C VAL A 246 9.42 25.12 -28.21
N ARG A 247 8.21 24.69 -27.83
CA ARG A 247 7.26 23.94 -28.65
C ARG A 247 5.87 24.55 -28.50
N LEU A 248 5.15 24.69 -29.61
CA LEU A 248 3.78 25.17 -29.65
C LEU A 248 2.87 24.10 -30.23
N TRP A 249 1.69 23.94 -29.65
CA TRP A 249 0.65 23.03 -30.16
C TRP A 249 -0.74 23.46 -29.70
N ARG A 250 -1.77 22.88 -30.31
CA ARG A 250 -3.15 22.94 -29.85
C ARG A 250 -3.65 21.53 -29.56
N GLU A 251 -4.40 21.38 -28.49
CA GLU A 251 -5.01 20.11 -28.12
C GLU A 251 -6.42 20.29 -27.55
N TRP A 252 -7.26 19.28 -27.75
CA TRP A 252 -8.52 19.13 -27.04
C TRP A 252 -8.37 18.06 -25.97
N GLU A 253 -8.79 18.35 -24.74
CA GLU A 253 -8.90 17.38 -23.65
C GLU A 253 -10.39 17.16 -23.36
N ALA A 254 -10.84 15.90 -23.33
CA ALA A 254 -12.20 15.53 -22.95
C ALA A 254 -12.14 14.75 -21.64
N GLU A 255 -12.60 15.37 -20.55
CA GLU A 255 -12.55 14.84 -19.19
C GLU A 255 -13.95 14.53 -18.65
N LEU A 256 -14.12 13.43 -17.92
CA LEU A 256 -15.41 13.04 -17.35
C LEU A 256 -15.75 13.80 -16.07
N GLY A 257 -16.87 14.52 -16.09
CA GLY A 257 -17.39 15.26 -14.94
C GLY A 257 -18.24 14.41 -13.98
N PRO A 258 -18.73 14.99 -12.87
CA PRO A 258 -19.51 14.28 -11.84
C PRO A 258 -20.84 13.67 -12.31
N GLY A 259 -21.39 14.12 -13.45
CA GLY A 259 -22.57 13.55 -14.11
C GLY A 259 -22.27 12.32 -14.99
N ALA A 260 -21.01 11.92 -15.13
CA ALA A 260 -20.63 10.75 -15.93
C ALA A 260 -21.16 9.43 -15.33
N PRO A 261 -21.38 8.37 -16.15
CA PRO A 261 -21.88 7.08 -15.67
C PRO A 261 -21.04 6.45 -14.54
N ALA A 262 -21.71 5.83 -13.58
CA ALA A 262 -21.05 5.16 -12.45
C ALA A 262 -20.25 3.91 -12.87
N THR A 263 -20.57 3.29 -14.00
CA THR A 263 -19.87 2.11 -14.55
C THR A 263 -18.74 2.49 -15.51
N ALA A 264 -17.61 1.78 -15.43
CA ALA A 264 -16.48 1.99 -16.35
C ALA A 264 -16.88 1.83 -17.83
N ASP A 265 -17.68 0.81 -18.15
CA ASP A 265 -18.20 0.60 -19.51
C ASP A 265 -19.05 1.79 -19.99
N GLY A 266 -19.85 2.40 -19.11
CA GLY A 266 -20.65 3.58 -19.42
C GLY A 266 -19.79 4.83 -19.63
N ARG A 267 -18.77 5.04 -18.80
CA ARG A 267 -17.77 6.10 -18.96
C ARG A 267 -17.02 5.98 -20.29
N ALA A 268 -16.55 4.78 -20.61
CA ALA A 268 -15.90 4.50 -21.88
C ALA A 268 -16.83 4.80 -23.07
N ALA A 269 -18.09 4.36 -23.01
CA ALA A 269 -19.07 4.57 -24.07
C ALA A 269 -19.40 6.07 -24.31
N VAL A 270 -19.43 6.90 -23.26
CA VAL A 270 -19.59 8.36 -23.40
C VAL A 270 -18.37 8.97 -24.10
N LEU A 271 -17.16 8.63 -23.66
CA LEU A 271 -15.92 9.12 -24.27
C LEU A 271 -15.78 8.64 -25.72
N ASP A 272 -16.16 7.40 -26.05
CA ASP A 272 -16.16 6.87 -27.42
C ASP A 272 -17.12 7.65 -28.34
N ALA A 273 -18.26 8.09 -27.80
CA ALA A 273 -19.24 8.87 -28.54
C ALA A 273 -18.72 10.29 -28.83
N VAL A 274 -18.16 10.96 -27.81
CA VAL A 274 -17.46 12.26 -27.95
C VAL A 274 -16.32 12.15 -28.96
N GLU A 275 -15.42 11.18 -28.78
CA GLU A 275 -14.26 10.92 -29.63
C GLU A 275 -14.65 10.77 -31.10
N LYS A 276 -15.69 9.97 -31.39
CA LYS A 276 -16.22 9.79 -32.74
C LYS A 276 -16.66 11.11 -33.39
N ARG A 277 -17.21 12.05 -32.61
CA ARG A 277 -17.62 13.38 -33.09
C ARG A 277 -16.42 14.31 -33.30
N LEU A 278 -15.41 14.25 -32.43
CA LEU A 278 -14.17 15.01 -32.57
C LEU A 278 -13.34 14.53 -33.78
N PHE A 279 -13.21 13.22 -33.99
CA PHE A 279 -12.56 12.66 -35.18
C PHE A 279 -13.27 13.04 -36.48
N ALA A 280 -14.62 13.10 -36.47
CA ALA A 280 -15.38 13.58 -37.63
C ALA A 280 -15.14 15.06 -37.95
N ALA A 281 -14.67 15.85 -36.98
CA ALA A 281 -14.25 17.25 -37.14
C ALA A 281 -12.76 17.42 -37.51
N GLY A 282 -12.00 16.32 -37.63
CA GLY A 282 -10.59 16.33 -38.01
C GLY A 282 -9.59 16.25 -36.86
N ALA A 283 -10.05 16.07 -35.62
CA ALA A 283 -9.14 15.79 -34.50
C ALA A 283 -8.48 14.40 -34.65
N THR A 284 -7.29 14.22 -34.08
CA THR A 284 -6.60 12.91 -34.01
C THR A 284 -6.20 12.60 -32.58
N VAL A 285 -5.97 11.33 -32.22
CA VAL A 285 -5.44 10.99 -30.89
C VAL A 285 -4.10 11.71 -30.68
N SER A 286 -3.92 12.37 -29.54
CA SER A 286 -2.67 13.08 -29.27
C SER A 286 -1.48 12.10 -29.28
N PRO A 287 -0.38 12.41 -30.00
CA PRO A 287 0.83 11.59 -30.00
C PRO A 287 1.57 11.64 -28.66
N SER A 288 1.16 12.50 -27.74
CA SER A 288 1.73 12.63 -26.40
C SER A 288 0.71 12.27 -25.32
N VAL A 289 1.16 11.51 -24.32
CA VAL A 289 0.35 11.17 -23.13
C VAL A 289 0.24 12.33 -22.12
N SER A 290 0.95 13.45 -22.30
CA SER A 290 0.87 14.61 -21.41
C SER A 290 1.53 15.88 -21.98
N LYS A 291 1.05 17.06 -21.55
CA LYS A 291 1.71 18.36 -21.79
C LYS A 291 3.20 18.36 -21.41
N LEU A 292 3.58 17.70 -20.30
CA LEU A 292 4.97 17.56 -19.88
C LEU A 292 5.81 16.78 -20.90
N ALA A 293 5.36 15.59 -21.32
CA ALA A 293 6.09 14.82 -22.32
C ALA A 293 6.26 15.61 -23.63
N GLN A 294 5.21 16.32 -24.06
CA GLN A 294 5.22 17.13 -25.28
C GLN A 294 6.16 18.34 -25.19
N ALA A 295 6.16 19.05 -24.05
CA ALA A 295 7.11 20.13 -23.79
C ALA A 295 8.57 19.66 -23.86
N LEU A 296 8.85 18.41 -23.46
CA LEU A 296 10.17 17.76 -23.54
C LEU A 296 10.45 17.08 -24.89
N GLY A 297 9.58 17.24 -25.90
CA GLY A 297 9.74 16.63 -27.22
C GLY A 297 9.58 15.10 -27.23
N ARG A 298 8.83 14.54 -26.28
CA ARG A 298 8.59 13.10 -26.12
C ARG A 298 7.12 12.74 -26.31
N THR A 299 6.87 11.53 -26.78
CA THR A 299 5.53 10.91 -26.83
C THR A 299 5.11 10.32 -25.47
N GLY A 300 6.07 10.07 -24.57
CA GLY A 300 5.83 9.43 -23.27
C GLY A 300 6.78 9.90 -22.18
N LEU A 301 6.33 9.76 -20.92
CA LEU A 301 7.13 10.03 -19.72
C LEU A 301 8.06 8.87 -19.32
N GLY A 302 7.77 7.65 -19.82
CA GLY A 302 8.55 6.45 -19.55
C GLY A 302 9.92 6.42 -20.24
N ARG A 303 10.70 5.38 -19.94
CA ARG A 303 12.03 5.16 -20.52
C ARG A 303 11.92 4.95 -22.04
N THR A 304 12.49 5.86 -22.83
CA THR A 304 12.81 5.59 -24.24
C THR A 304 13.81 4.42 -24.30
N PRO A 305 13.73 3.51 -25.30
CA PRO A 305 14.81 2.58 -25.57
C PRO A 305 16.13 3.35 -25.70
N ASP A 306 17.19 2.85 -25.06
CA ASP A 306 18.51 3.50 -25.07
C ASP A 306 19.00 3.66 -26.52
N ALA A 307 19.17 4.91 -26.97
CA ALA A 307 20.01 5.21 -28.11
C ALA A 307 21.45 4.92 -27.68
N ALA A 308 21.92 3.72 -27.99
CA ALA A 308 23.17 3.19 -27.46
C ALA A 308 24.38 4.09 -27.80
N ARG A 309 25.18 4.34 -26.76
CA ARG A 309 26.53 4.93 -26.76
C ARG A 309 27.24 4.96 -28.12
N GLY A 310 27.25 6.13 -28.75
CA GLY A 310 28.18 6.50 -29.83
C GLY A 310 29.37 7.30 -29.32
N ALA A 311 30.12 6.78 -28.35
CA ALA A 311 31.37 7.40 -27.91
C ALA A 311 32.55 6.76 -28.67
N GLY A 312 32.99 7.42 -29.73
CA GLY A 312 34.14 7.03 -30.54
C GLY A 312 34.63 8.22 -31.36
N GLU A 313 35.73 8.83 -30.93
CA GLU A 313 36.37 9.96 -31.63
C GLU A 313 37.00 9.49 -32.95
N GLY A 314 36.97 10.34 -33.99
CA GLY A 314 37.80 10.10 -35.18
C GLY A 314 37.41 10.84 -36.47
N ALA A 315 38.15 11.90 -36.76
CA ALA A 315 38.40 12.50 -38.09
C ALA A 315 37.32 13.38 -38.78
N SER A 316 37.74 14.63 -39.00
CA SER A 316 37.38 15.60 -40.05
C SER A 316 37.35 15.01 -41.48
N THR A 317 36.76 15.62 -42.53
CA THR A 317 36.79 17.04 -42.96
C THR A 317 35.67 17.41 -43.95
N ASP A 318 35.17 18.66 -43.83
CA ASP A 318 34.90 19.65 -44.91
C ASP A 318 33.76 19.49 -45.96
N ALA A 319 33.38 20.67 -46.48
CA ALA A 319 32.70 21.01 -47.73
C ALA A 319 31.19 20.73 -47.88
N GLY A 320 30.41 21.82 -47.84
CA GLY A 320 28.96 21.83 -48.00
C GLY A 320 28.42 21.67 -49.42
N ALA A 321 27.09 21.57 -49.50
CA ALA A 321 26.29 21.83 -50.69
C ALA A 321 24.88 22.27 -50.27
N GLU A 322 24.38 23.35 -50.87
CA GLU A 322 22.96 23.71 -50.80
C GLU A 322 22.11 22.82 -51.73
N VAL A 323 20.81 22.85 -51.50
CA VAL A 323 19.70 23.16 -52.44
C VAL A 323 18.47 22.26 -52.13
N SER A 324 17.30 22.89 -52.05
CA SER A 324 15.99 22.26 -51.83
C SER A 324 15.35 21.73 -53.14
N PRO A 325 14.02 21.51 -53.22
CA PRO A 325 13.36 20.26 -52.87
C PRO A 325 12.76 19.54 -54.10
N VAL A 326 12.36 18.28 -53.95
CA VAL A 326 11.56 17.56 -54.98
C VAL A 326 10.23 17.08 -54.42
N VAL A 327 9.17 17.49 -55.10
CA VAL A 327 7.76 17.14 -54.85
C VAL A 327 7.47 15.72 -55.38
N GLY A 328 6.63 14.94 -54.70
CA GLY A 328 6.33 13.57 -55.13
C GLY A 328 5.09 12.96 -54.47
N ALA A 329 3.90 13.41 -54.85
CA ALA A 329 2.65 12.84 -54.37
C ALA A 329 2.37 11.44 -54.96
N LYS A 330 1.77 10.54 -54.16
CA LYS A 330 0.80 9.56 -54.68
C LYS A 330 -0.12 9.00 -53.59
N ALA A 331 -1.41 9.01 -53.88
CA ALA A 331 -2.47 8.40 -53.08
C ALA A 331 -2.85 7.00 -53.63
N ALA A 332 -3.40 6.15 -52.76
CA ALA A 332 -4.38 5.07 -52.99
C ALA A 332 -4.28 4.01 -51.87
N ALA A 333 -5.29 3.21 -51.50
CA ALA A 333 -6.75 3.31 -51.58
C ALA A 333 -7.35 2.03 -50.94
N SER A 334 -8.58 2.09 -50.42
CA SER A 334 -9.45 0.91 -50.17
C SER A 334 -9.01 -0.06 -49.05
N ALA A 335 -9.88 -0.84 -48.40
CA ALA A 335 -11.29 -1.14 -48.69
C ALA A 335 -12.12 -1.35 -47.40
N ALA A 336 -13.41 -1.02 -47.48
CA ALA A 336 -14.42 -1.51 -46.54
C ALA A 336 -14.95 -2.89 -46.98
N SER A 337 -15.49 -3.67 -46.05
CA SER A 337 -16.44 -4.73 -46.40
C SER A 337 -17.41 -4.98 -45.24
N ALA A 338 -18.71 -4.88 -45.55
CA ALA A 338 -19.79 -5.25 -44.64
C ALA A 338 -20.20 -6.70 -44.88
N ASN A 339 -20.83 -7.36 -43.90
CA ASN A 339 -21.81 -8.39 -44.23
C ASN A 339 -22.93 -8.49 -43.19
N ALA A 340 -24.09 -8.96 -43.65
CA ALA A 340 -25.38 -8.75 -42.99
C ALA A 340 -26.02 -10.01 -42.38
N ALA A 341 -26.97 -9.72 -41.50
CA ALA A 341 -28.03 -10.55 -40.91
C ALA A 341 -28.39 -11.92 -41.54
N LYS A 342 -28.83 -12.85 -40.67
CA LYS A 342 -29.97 -13.72 -40.99
C LYS A 342 -30.86 -14.07 -39.78
N LYS A 343 -32.17 -14.16 -40.04
CA LYS A 343 -33.30 -14.40 -39.12
C LYS A 343 -33.51 -15.89 -38.77
N GLY A 344 -34.23 -16.14 -37.67
CA GLY A 344 -35.10 -17.33 -37.45
C GLY A 344 -35.40 -17.57 -35.95
N THR A 345 -36.55 -17.15 -35.39
CA THR A 345 -37.82 -17.92 -35.26
C THR A 345 -37.69 -19.25 -34.49
N ASN A 346 -38.57 -19.69 -33.57
CA ASN A 346 -39.78 -19.18 -32.89
C ASN A 346 -40.13 -20.23 -31.79
N GLY A 347 -40.88 -19.92 -30.72
CA GLY A 347 -41.32 -20.96 -29.76
C GLY A 347 -41.91 -20.47 -28.43
N THR A 348 -43.15 -20.86 -28.12
CA THR A 348 -44.01 -20.29 -27.05
C THR A 348 -44.41 -21.31 -25.97
N LYS A 349 -44.87 -20.82 -24.80
CA LYS A 349 -45.59 -21.50 -23.68
C LYS A 349 -44.71 -22.26 -22.65
N GLY A 350 -45.03 -22.29 -21.33
CA GLY A 350 -46.01 -21.49 -20.57
C GLY A 350 -46.40 -22.04 -19.16
N VAL A 351 -46.58 -21.12 -18.18
CA VAL A 351 -47.60 -21.05 -17.10
C VAL A 351 -47.71 -22.15 -15.98
N LYS A 352 -47.95 -21.68 -14.71
CA LYS A 352 -48.23 -22.38 -13.41
C LYS A 352 -47.02 -23.11 -12.76
N GLY A 353 -46.87 -23.31 -11.44
CA GLY A 353 -47.67 -22.99 -10.23
C GLY A 353 -47.39 -24.01 -9.10
N VAL A 354 -47.61 -23.83 -7.78
CA VAL A 354 -48.05 -22.71 -6.89
C VAL A 354 -47.71 -23.08 -5.41
N LYS A 355 -47.23 -22.12 -4.58
CA LYS A 355 -47.11 -22.10 -3.07
C LYS A 355 -46.20 -23.12 -2.32
N GLY A 356 -45.56 -22.64 -1.22
CA GLY A 356 -45.41 -23.39 0.04
C GLY A 356 -44.19 -23.04 0.94
N ALA A 357 -44.45 -22.47 2.14
CA ALA A 357 -43.62 -22.31 3.36
C ALA A 357 -42.14 -22.82 3.37
N ALA A 358 -41.11 -22.03 3.73
CA ALA A 358 -40.82 -21.27 4.97
C ALA A 358 -40.23 -22.09 6.14
N GLU A 359 -38.88 -22.12 6.26
CA GLU A 359 -38.08 -21.68 7.43
C GLU A 359 -36.56 -21.88 7.18
N GLU A 360 -35.72 -21.48 8.16
CA GLU A 360 -34.25 -21.55 8.21
C GLU A 360 -33.43 -20.68 7.23
N ALA A 361 -33.16 -19.44 7.64
CA ALA A 361 -32.18 -18.56 7.01
C ALA A 361 -31.05 -18.16 7.99
N LYS A 362 -29.84 -18.68 7.77
CA LYS A 362 -28.52 -17.99 7.90
C LYS A 362 -27.36 -18.98 7.72
N GLY A 363 -26.71 -18.96 6.55
CA GLY A 363 -25.53 -19.80 6.32
C GLY A 363 -25.11 -20.01 4.86
N ALA A 364 -25.31 -19.05 3.95
CA ALA A 364 -25.09 -19.28 2.52
C ALA A 364 -24.57 -18.06 1.73
N GLU A 365 -23.42 -17.49 2.12
CA GLU A 365 -22.69 -16.52 1.27
C GLU A 365 -21.17 -16.81 1.22
N LYS A 366 -20.82 -18.07 0.89
CA LYS A 366 -19.44 -18.40 0.46
C LYS A 366 -19.31 -19.65 -0.43
N SER A 367 -20.41 -20.09 -1.05
CA SER A 367 -20.50 -21.38 -1.76
C SER A 367 -20.95 -21.27 -3.23
N ALA A 368 -20.86 -20.08 -3.85
CA ALA A 368 -21.35 -19.81 -5.20
C ALA A 368 -20.25 -19.56 -6.26
N LYS A 369 -18.99 -19.98 -6.03
CA LYS A 369 -17.88 -19.84 -7.01
C LYS A 369 -17.06 -21.11 -7.21
N ARG A 370 -17.67 -22.29 -7.03
CA ARG A 370 -17.00 -23.60 -7.19
C ARG A 370 -17.87 -24.68 -7.82
N ALA A 371 -18.63 -24.31 -8.87
CA ALA A 371 -19.49 -25.22 -9.62
C ALA A 371 -19.53 -24.94 -11.14
N GLU A 372 -18.47 -24.38 -11.74
CA GLU A 372 -18.37 -24.27 -13.20
C GLU A 372 -16.91 -24.39 -13.70
N LYS A 373 -16.42 -25.63 -13.75
CA LYS A 373 -15.30 -26.10 -14.59
C LYS A 373 -15.18 -27.62 -14.43
N GLY A 374 -16.01 -28.36 -15.17
CA GLY A 374 -16.19 -29.79 -14.95
C GLY A 374 -16.90 -30.55 -16.06
N ALA A 375 -16.70 -30.19 -17.34
CA ALA A 375 -17.11 -31.04 -18.46
C ALA A 375 -16.35 -30.73 -19.77
N LYS A 376 -15.97 -31.82 -20.46
CA LYS A 376 -15.42 -31.91 -21.84
C LYS A 376 -13.91 -31.82 -22.03
N ALA A 377 -13.24 -32.93 -21.69
CA ALA A 377 -12.17 -33.44 -22.54
C ALA A 377 -12.79 -34.15 -23.76
N SER A 378 -12.48 -33.71 -24.98
CA SER A 378 -12.78 -34.47 -26.20
C SER A 378 -11.66 -34.31 -27.23
N LYS A 379 -11.17 -35.47 -27.67
CA LYS A 379 -9.97 -35.73 -28.48
C LYS A 379 -10.12 -35.24 -29.93
N ALA A 380 -9.15 -34.46 -30.41
CA ALA A 380 -8.95 -34.21 -31.85
C ALA A 380 -7.45 -34.03 -32.17
N THR A 381 -6.98 -34.75 -33.18
CA THR A 381 -5.60 -34.69 -33.71
C THR A 381 -5.55 -33.83 -34.96
N LYS A 382 -4.58 -32.91 -35.08
CA LYS A 382 -3.70 -32.77 -36.28
C LYS A 382 -2.66 -31.65 -36.21
N LYS A 383 -1.44 -32.05 -36.63
CA LYS A 383 -0.47 -31.37 -37.51
C LYS A 383 0.08 -29.99 -37.09
N ALA A 384 1.38 -29.99 -36.78
CA ALA A 384 2.19 -28.79 -36.59
C ALA A 384 2.37 -27.99 -37.89
N ALA A 385 2.44 -26.67 -37.75
CA ALA A 385 3.18 -25.77 -38.63
C ALA A 385 4.28 -25.12 -37.78
N SER A 386 5.51 -25.10 -38.27
CA SER A 386 6.69 -24.70 -37.51
C SER A 386 6.87 -23.18 -37.45
N VAL A 387 6.91 -22.63 -36.24
CA VAL A 387 7.50 -21.31 -35.95
C VAL A 387 8.96 -21.56 -35.51
N PRO A 388 9.95 -20.78 -35.97
CA PRO A 388 11.34 -20.96 -35.55
C PRO A 388 11.51 -20.68 -34.04
N PRO A 389 12.43 -21.37 -33.35
CA PRO A 389 12.64 -21.15 -31.93
C PRO A 389 13.32 -19.80 -31.69
N ALA A 390 12.62 -18.90 -30.99
CA ALA A 390 13.25 -17.77 -30.30
C ALA A 390 13.76 -18.25 -28.93
N ASP A 391 14.79 -17.58 -28.40
CA ASP A 391 15.65 -18.10 -27.32
C ASP A 391 14.90 -18.47 -26.04
N ALA A 392 15.01 -19.75 -25.64
CA ALA A 392 14.44 -20.27 -24.38
C ALA A 392 15.31 -19.96 -23.14
N ASP A 393 16.47 -19.34 -23.33
CA ASP A 393 17.55 -19.27 -22.35
C ASP A 393 17.51 -18.02 -21.43
N ALA A 394 16.36 -17.37 -21.27
CA ALA A 394 16.16 -16.24 -20.33
C ALA A 394 15.21 -16.57 -19.14
N ASP A 395 14.30 -17.53 -19.32
CA ASP A 395 13.00 -17.65 -18.63
C ASP A 395 13.02 -18.20 -17.18
N ALA A 396 14.04 -17.91 -16.37
CA ALA A 396 14.12 -18.49 -15.00
C ALA A 396 14.81 -17.61 -13.96
N ALA A 397 16.00 -17.09 -14.27
CA ALA A 397 16.60 -16.04 -13.44
C ALA A 397 15.75 -14.77 -13.50
N ASP A 398 15.25 -14.45 -14.70
CA ASP A 398 14.35 -13.31 -14.93
C ASP A 398 13.01 -13.45 -14.21
N VAL A 399 12.48 -14.66 -14.03
CA VAL A 399 11.27 -14.89 -13.23
C VAL A 399 11.50 -14.58 -11.74
N VAL A 400 12.66 -14.98 -11.19
CA VAL A 400 13.02 -14.67 -9.79
C VAL A 400 13.29 -13.16 -9.62
N LEU A 401 13.92 -12.52 -10.60
CA LEU A 401 14.13 -11.07 -10.60
C LEU A 401 12.82 -10.29 -10.76
N ALA A 402 11.93 -10.70 -11.66
CA ALA A 402 10.60 -10.10 -11.84
C ALA A 402 9.83 -10.14 -10.52
N GLY A 403 9.68 -11.31 -9.89
CA GLY A 403 9.00 -11.40 -8.60
C GLY A 403 9.68 -10.63 -7.46
N LEU A 404 10.99 -10.31 -7.55
CA LEU A 404 11.67 -9.42 -6.61
C LEU A 404 11.44 -7.94 -6.94
N ARG A 405 11.39 -7.57 -8.22
CA ARG A 405 10.99 -6.23 -8.70
C ARG A 405 9.55 -5.94 -8.31
N ASP A 406 8.61 -6.85 -8.56
CA ASP A 406 7.21 -6.74 -8.15
C ASP A 406 7.07 -6.48 -6.64
N LEU A 407 7.91 -7.13 -5.83
CA LEU A 407 7.94 -6.92 -4.37
C LEU A 407 8.59 -5.60 -3.97
N GLY A 408 9.54 -5.07 -4.76
CA GLY A 408 10.10 -3.73 -4.60
C GLY A 408 9.12 -2.63 -5.03
N GLU A 409 8.42 -2.82 -6.13
CA GLU A 409 7.33 -1.94 -6.59
C GLU A 409 6.17 -1.91 -5.59
N GLN A 410 5.77 -3.07 -5.04
CA GLN A 410 4.83 -3.15 -3.92
C GLN A 410 5.33 -2.41 -2.67
N LEU A 411 6.64 -2.38 -2.41
CA LEU A 411 7.21 -1.68 -1.25
C LEU A 411 7.07 -0.16 -1.41
N VAL A 412 7.29 0.35 -2.63
CA VAL A 412 7.14 1.75 -3.02
C VAL A 412 5.67 2.17 -3.09
N ALA A 413 4.80 1.36 -3.72
CA ALA A 413 3.38 1.66 -3.85
C ALA A 413 2.61 1.68 -2.51
N LEU A 414 3.13 1.01 -1.47
CA LEU A 414 2.58 1.05 -0.12
C LEU A 414 3.09 2.23 0.72
N ASP A 415 4.15 2.94 0.30
CA ASP A 415 4.74 4.03 1.08
C ASP A 415 3.77 5.19 1.38
N PRO A 416 3.01 5.75 0.40
CA PRO A 416 2.06 6.83 0.69
C PRO A 416 0.95 6.40 1.67
N ALA A 417 0.44 5.18 1.50
CA ALA A 417 -0.59 4.63 2.39
C ALA A 417 -0.06 4.38 3.81
N VAL A 418 1.24 4.04 3.97
CA VAL A 418 1.88 3.95 5.28
C VAL A 418 2.08 5.33 5.89
N ARG A 419 2.44 6.35 5.09
CA ARG A 419 2.59 7.73 5.57
C ARG A 419 1.29 8.32 6.12
N ALA A 420 0.17 8.07 5.46
CA ALA A 420 -1.17 8.52 5.87
C ALA A 420 -1.83 7.63 6.95
N ASP A 421 -1.08 6.71 7.58
CA ASP A 421 -1.58 5.65 8.49
C ASP A 421 -2.85 4.92 7.98
N ALA A 422 -2.92 4.69 6.66
CA ALA A 422 -4.12 4.12 6.07
C ALA A 422 -4.34 2.68 6.56
N PRO A 423 -5.60 2.26 6.78
CA PRO A 423 -5.91 0.93 7.31
C PRO A 423 -5.18 -0.22 6.59
N ASP A 424 -4.59 -1.12 7.39
CA ASP A 424 -3.79 -2.27 6.95
C ASP A 424 -2.53 -1.93 6.11
N ALA A 425 -2.16 -0.65 5.93
CA ALA A 425 -1.00 -0.28 5.12
C ALA A 425 0.32 -0.74 5.77
N VAL A 426 0.53 -0.45 7.06
CA VAL A 426 1.71 -0.89 7.83
C VAL A 426 1.81 -2.41 7.84
N HIS A 427 0.70 -3.12 8.03
CA HIS A 427 0.65 -4.58 7.95
C HIS A 427 1.10 -5.12 6.58
N ARG A 428 0.56 -4.55 5.49
CA ARG A 428 0.92 -4.93 4.12
C ARG A 428 2.39 -4.67 3.84
N GLN A 429 2.92 -3.50 4.20
CA GLN A 429 4.33 -3.16 3.96
C GLN A 429 5.27 -4.05 4.80
N ARG A 430 4.96 -4.30 6.08
CA ARG A 430 5.65 -5.29 6.94
C ARG A 430 5.63 -6.69 6.34
N THR A 431 4.54 -7.07 5.69
CA THR A 431 4.39 -8.35 5.00
C THR A 431 5.23 -8.40 3.72
N THR A 432 5.27 -7.35 2.90
CA THR A 432 6.15 -7.22 1.73
C THR A 432 7.62 -7.31 2.11
N VAL A 433 8.08 -6.54 3.11
CA VAL A 433 9.45 -6.62 3.67
C VAL A 433 9.78 -8.04 4.13
N ARG A 434 8.82 -8.75 4.74
CA ARG A 434 8.98 -10.13 5.19
C ARG A 434 8.99 -11.14 4.02
N ARG A 435 8.29 -10.88 2.91
CA ARG A 435 8.35 -11.65 1.65
C ARG A 435 9.73 -11.48 1.01
N LEU A 436 10.18 -10.25 0.76
CA LEU A 436 11.55 -9.94 0.30
C LEU A 436 12.62 -10.70 1.11
N ARG A 437 12.63 -10.56 2.44
CA ARG A 437 13.60 -11.25 3.32
C ARG A 437 13.57 -12.78 3.23
N ASN A 438 12.40 -13.38 2.98
CA ASN A 438 12.26 -14.83 2.85
C ASN A 438 12.71 -15.34 1.48
N VAL A 439 12.34 -14.64 0.40
CA VAL A 439 12.75 -14.94 -0.99
C VAL A 439 14.26 -14.80 -1.15
N LEU A 440 14.83 -13.67 -0.72
CA LEU A 440 16.28 -13.41 -0.73
C LEU A 440 17.08 -14.42 0.11
N ALA A 441 16.49 -14.93 1.20
CA ALA A 441 17.12 -15.99 2.00
C ALA A 441 17.00 -17.39 1.37
N GLY A 442 16.05 -17.60 0.45
CA GLY A 442 15.87 -18.82 -0.32
C GLY A 442 16.86 -18.93 -1.47
N HIS A 443 16.96 -17.87 -2.27
CA HIS A 443 17.71 -17.81 -3.53
C HIS A 443 19.08 -17.11 -3.37
N LYS A 444 19.71 -17.31 -2.21
CA LYS A 444 20.85 -16.51 -1.74
C LYS A 444 22.13 -16.60 -2.58
N HIS A 445 22.28 -17.61 -3.43
CA HIS A 445 23.45 -17.82 -4.29
C HIS A 445 23.26 -17.25 -5.70
N LEU A 446 22.10 -16.66 -6.01
CA LEU A 446 21.95 -15.81 -7.19
C LEU A 446 22.65 -14.45 -7.01
N PHE A 447 22.94 -14.05 -5.76
CA PHE A 447 23.40 -12.70 -5.40
C PHE A 447 24.77 -12.70 -4.72
N ALA A 448 25.47 -11.58 -4.80
CA ALA A 448 26.77 -11.39 -4.16
C ALA A 448 26.62 -11.45 -2.62
N PRO A 449 27.44 -12.23 -1.90
CA PRO A 449 27.27 -12.43 -0.46
C PRO A 449 27.34 -11.15 0.39
N SER A 450 28.04 -10.11 -0.05
CA SER A 450 28.10 -8.79 0.60
C SER A 450 26.80 -8.02 0.40
N ALA A 451 26.47 -7.66 -0.84
CA ALA A 451 25.26 -6.92 -1.20
C ALA A 451 23.98 -7.56 -0.65
N LEU A 452 23.88 -8.89 -0.73
CA LEU A 452 22.74 -9.63 -0.16
C LEU A 452 22.64 -9.50 1.36
N GLN A 453 23.77 -9.44 2.08
CA GLN A 453 23.76 -9.27 3.54
C GLN A 453 23.36 -7.85 3.93
N GLU A 454 23.84 -6.84 3.21
CA GLU A 454 23.48 -5.42 3.42
C GLU A 454 21.98 -5.19 3.23
N VAL A 455 21.43 -5.60 2.08
CA VAL A 455 19.98 -5.51 1.79
C VAL A 455 19.16 -6.24 2.85
N ARG A 456 19.55 -7.47 3.21
CA ARG A 456 18.83 -8.26 4.22
C ARG A 456 18.95 -7.69 5.63
N ALA A 457 20.01 -6.95 5.96
CA ALA A 457 20.16 -6.23 7.22
C ALA A 457 19.31 -4.95 7.25
N SER A 458 19.27 -4.18 6.17
CA SER A 458 18.38 -3.01 6.04
C SER A 458 16.91 -3.41 6.12
N LEU A 459 16.47 -4.43 5.37
CA LEU A 459 15.13 -5.00 5.49
C LEU A 459 14.85 -5.56 6.90
N ALA A 460 15.88 -6.01 7.63
CA ALA A 460 15.72 -6.50 9.00
C ALA A 460 15.48 -5.39 10.01
N ARG A 461 16.15 -4.25 9.87
CA ARG A 461 15.91 -3.03 10.66
C ARG A 461 14.52 -2.47 10.36
N PHE A 462 14.20 -2.24 9.09
CA PHE A 462 12.91 -1.67 8.69
C PHE A 462 11.72 -2.54 9.12
N GLY A 463 11.79 -3.85 8.89
CA GLY A 463 10.77 -4.80 9.35
C GLY A 463 10.71 -5.00 10.87
N GLY A 464 11.63 -4.39 11.63
CA GLY A 464 11.56 -4.23 13.08
C GLY A 464 10.72 -3.01 13.47
N ILE A 465 10.98 -1.85 12.86
CA ILE A 465 10.24 -0.59 13.09
C ILE A 465 8.77 -0.74 12.69
N LEU A 466 8.50 -1.19 11.46
CA LEU A 466 7.16 -1.63 11.02
C LEU A 466 6.53 -2.70 11.91
N GLY A 467 7.36 -3.41 12.68
CA GLY A 467 6.93 -4.41 13.62
C GLY A 467 6.39 -3.85 14.92
N GLU A 468 7.02 -2.81 15.44
CA GLU A 468 6.58 -2.09 16.64
C GLU A 468 5.20 -1.46 16.43
N VAL A 469 5.03 -0.70 15.35
CA VAL A 469 3.77 -0.06 14.95
C VAL A 469 2.64 -1.10 14.81
N ARG A 470 2.81 -2.13 13.97
CA ARG A 470 1.76 -3.15 13.78
C ARG A 470 1.51 -4.04 15.00
N ASP A 471 2.48 -4.24 15.89
CA ASP A 471 2.26 -5.00 17.13
C ASP A 471 1.44 -4.17 18.15
N LEU A 472 1.40 -2.83 18.01
CA LEU A 472 0.52 -1.93 18.77
C LEU A 472 -0.89 -1.85 18.16
N GLU A 473 -1.01 -1.69 16.84
CA GLU A 473 -2.31 -1.76 16.12
C GLU A 473 -3.08 -3.04 16.49
N VAL A 474 -2.44 -4.21 16.35
CA VAL A 474 -3.05 -5.51 16.68
C VAL A 474 -3.44 -5.58 18.16
N ARG A 475 -2.67 -4.97 19.07
CA ARG A 475 -3.00 -4.97 20.50
C ARG A 475 -4.23 -4.12 20.78
N ALA A 476 -4.36 -2.95 20.17
CA ALA A 476 -5.53 -2.08 20.29
C ALA A 476 -6.78 -2.74 19.68
N GLU A 477 -6.67 -3.29 18.47
CA GLU A 477 -7.73 -4.08 17.79
C GLU A 477 -8.22 -5.23 18.69
N TRP A 478 -7.29 -6.01 19.27
CA TRP A 478 -7.64 -7.12 20.16
C TRP A 478 -8.27 -6.67 21.48
N ALA A 479 -7.77 -5.58 22.07
CA ALA A 479 -8.32 -5.02 23.29
C ALA A 479 -9.77 -4.54 23.10
N GLU A 480 -10.01 -3.78 22.02
CA GLU A 480 -11.33 -3.25 21.66
C GLU A 480 -12.33 -4.38 21.39
N ALA A 481 -11.98 -5.32 20.50
CA ALA A 481 -12.84 -6.46 20.19
C ALA A 481 -13.12 -7.36 21.40
N ALA A 482 -12.16 -7.51 22.33
CA ALA A 482 -12.35 -8.33 23.52
C ALA A 482 -13.22 -7.63 24.58
N LEU A 483 -13.11 -6.30 24.72
CA LEU A 483 -13.98 -5.48 25.57
C LEU A 483 -15.41 -5.42 25.03
N ASP A 484 -15.57 -5.19 23.73
CA ASP A 484 -16.87 -5.20 23.06
C ASP A 484 -17.57 -6.56 23.24
N ALA A 485 -16.84 -7.67 23.06
CA ALA A 485 -17.39 -9.00 23.33
C ALA A 485 -17.74 -9.24 24.81
N VAL A 486 -17.16 -8.52 25.77
CA VAL A 486 -17.57 -8.60 27.20
C VAL A 486 -18.84 -7.78 27.45
N ARG A 487 -18.92 -6.57 26.88
CA ARG A 487 -20.13 -5.74 26.90
C ARG A 487 -21.31 -6.50 26.30
N ASP A 488 -21.14 -7.07 25.12
CA ASP A 488 -22.23 -7.68 24.36
C ASP A 488 -22.70 -9.02 24.99
N ASP A 489 -21.77 -9.85 25.51
CA ASP A 489 -22.12 -11.13 26.14
C ASP A 489 -22.61 -11.02 27.60
N ARG A 490 -22.23 -9.96 28.32
CA ARG A 490 -22.41 -9.86 29.79
C ARG A 490 -23.06 -8.58 30.29
N GLY A 491 -23.26 -7.57 29.43
CA GLY A 491 -23.74 -6.25 29.83
C GLY A 491 -22.74 -5.45 30.68
N VAL A 492 -21.46 -5.83 30.66
CA VAL A 492 -20.40 -5.17 31.43
C VAL A 492 -19.58 -4.29 30.50
N ASP A 493 -19.81 -2.97 30.57
CA ASP A 493 -18.97 -1.97 29.91
C ASP A 493 -18.07 -1.30 30.95
N ASP A 494 -16.80 -1.13 30.63
CA ASP A 494 -15.77 -0.59 31.53
C ASP A 494 -14.93 0.47 30.78
N PRO A 495 -15.32 1.75 30.87
CA PRO A 495 -14.61 2.84 30.20
C PRO A 495 -13.15 2.97 30.63
N ALA A 496 -12.83 2.75 31.92
CA ALA A 496 -11.46 2.85 32.42
C ALA A 496 -10.56 1.75 31.81
N ALA A 497 -11.07 0.52 31.69
CA ALA A 497 -10.36 -0.54 30.98
C ALA A 497 -10.24 -0.26 29.47
N ARG A 498 -11.24 0.37 28.84
CA ARG A 498 -11.15 0.81 27.43
C ARG A 498 -10.07 1.87 27.25
N ASP A 499 -10.00 2.87 28.12
CA ASP A 499 -8.98 3.92 28.05
C ASP A 499 -7.57 3.33 28.25
N ARG A 500 -7.39 2.44 29.24
CA ARG A 500 -6.09 1.80 29.52
C ARG A 500 -5.62 0.81 28.48
N LEU A 501 -6.52 0.03 27.86
CA LEU A 501 -6.14 -1.05 26.94
C LEU A 501 -6.18 -0.62 25.47
N VAL A 502 -7.11 0.28 25.10
CA VAL A 502 -7.32 0.75 23.72
C VAL A 502 -6.70 2.13 23.53
N ALA A 503 -7.17 3.16 24.24
CA ALA A 503 -6.75 4.55 23.99
C ALA A 503 -5.26 4.76 24.25
N ALA A 504 -4.73 4.25 25.37
CA ALA A 504 -3.30 4.31 25.67
C ALA A 504 -2.44 3.52 24.65
N THR A 505 -2.94 2.39 24.13
CA THR A 505 -2.24 1.62 23.09
C THR A 505 -2.25 2.36 21.74
N ARG A 506 -3.33 3.09 21.41
CA ARG A 506 -3.39 3.96 20.22
C ARG A 506 -2.38 5.11 20.35
N ALA A 507 -2.31 5.78 21.50
CA ALA A 507 -1.27 6.81 21.74
C ALA A 507 0.17 6.26 21.68
N GLU A 508 0.42 5.02 22.13
CA GLU A 508 1.71 4.33 21.90
C GLU A 508 1.97 4.08 20.41
N HIS A 509 0.93 3.75 19.63
CA HIS A 509 1.00 3.51 18.19
C HIS A 509 1.25 4.79 17.41
N ASP A 510 0.55 5.89 17.69
CA ASP A 510 0.75 7.21 17.07
C ASP A 510 2.24 7.62 17.17
N ALA A 511 2.79 7.58 18.39
CA ALA A 511 4.20 7.89 18.63
C ALA A 511 5.18 6.91 17.94
N ALA A 512 4.80 5.64 17.78
CA ALA A 512 5.59 4.65 17.04
C ALA A 512 5.52 4.87 15.52
N HIS A 513 4.40 5.37 15.03
CA HIS A 513 4.17 5.76 13.64
C HIS A 513 5.00 7.00 13.29
N GLU A 514 5.03 8.03 14.13
CA GLU A 514 5.95 9.18 13.97
C GLU A 514 7.42 8.74 13.79
N ARG A 515 7.90 7.80 14.62
CA ARG A 515 9.26 7.22 14.49
C ARG A 515 9.45 6.43 13.19
N LEU A 516 8.40 5.80 12.68
CA LEU A 516 8.40 5.14 11.38
C LEU A 516 8.50 6.17 10.24
N LEU A 517 7.75 7.28 10.31
CA LEU A 517 7.80 8.37 9.35
C LEU A 517 9.16 9.07 9.32
N GLU A 518 9.76 9.33 10.49
CA GLU A 518 11.13 9.86 10.59
C GLU A 518 12.10 8.92 9.86
N TRP A 519 12.05 7.62 10.15
CA TRP A 519 12.95 6.65 9.51
C TRP A 519 12.72 6.55 8.00
N MET A 520 11.46 6.56 7.55
CA MET A 520 11.06 6.55 6.13
C MET A 520 11.33 7.86 5.40
N SER A 521 11.73 8.93 6.09
CA SER A 521 12.08 10.22 5.48
C SER A 521 13.59 10.46 5.44
N ASN A 522 14.38 9.48 5.90
CA ASN A 522 15.82 9.58 6.05
C ASN A 522 16.60 8.64 5.10
N ALA A 523 17.85 9.02 4.80
CA ALA A 523 18.71 8.32 3.86
C ALA A 523 18.93 6.80 4.08
N PRO A 524 18.83 6.21 5.29
CA PRO A 524 18.85 4.75 5.47
C PRO A 524 17.69 4.01 4.79
N TYR A 525 16.52 4.64 4.64
CA TYR A 525 15.39 4.08 3.91
C TYR A 525 15.58 4.20 2.41
N PHE A 526 16.00 5.37 1.92
CA PHE A 526 16.26 5.60 0.50
C PHE A 526 17.30 4.61 -0.05
N ARG A 527 18.42 4.44 0.66
CA ARG A 527 19.42 3.40 0.33
C ARG A 527 18.90 1.97 0.39
N LEU A 528 17.86 1.68 1.19
CA LEU A 528 17.19 0.38 1.15
C LEU A 528 16.38 0.22 -0.14
N LEU A 529 15.66 1.26 -0.58
CA LEU A 529 14.94 1.25 -1.86
C LEU A 529 15.91 1.10 -3.03
N ASP A 530 16.97 1.92 -3.09
CA ASP A 530 18.03 1.83 -4.09
C ASP A 530 18.64 0.42 -4.15
N ALA A 531 18.95 -0.16 -2.99
CA ALA A 531 19.61 -1.47 -2.92
C ALA A 531 18.66 -2.65 -3.20
N VAL A 532 17.33 -2.47 -3.10
CA VAL A 532 16.34 -3.45 -3.57
C VAL A 532 16.13 -3.34 -5.09
N GLU A 533 16.04 -2.11 -5.61
CA GLU A 533 15.91 -1.82 -7.04
C GLU A 533 17.16 -2.25 -7.84
N GLY A 534 18.35 -2.03 -7.28
CA GLY A 534 19.65 -2.40 -7.85
C GLY A 534 20.05 -3.88 -7.69
N LEU A 535 19.17 -4.76 -7.20
CA LEU A 535 19.47 -6.20 -7.08
C LEU A 535 19.67 -6.84 -8.46
N THR A 536 20.92 -7.17 -8.77
CA THR A 536 21.31 -7.92 -9.98
C THR A 536 21.94 -9.28 -9.62
N PRO A 537 21.79 -10.31 -10.47
CA PRO A 537 22.45 -11.59 -10.24
C PRO A 537 23.96 -11.47 -10.42
N SER A 538 24.72 -12.30 -9.69
CA SER A 538 26.19 -12.35 -9.80
C SER A 538 26.73 -13.24 -10.93
N GLY A 539 25.87 -13.59 -11.89
CA GLY A 539 26.18 -14.49 -13.01
C GLY A 539 25.89 -15.96 -12.72
N GLY A 540 25.20 -16.64 -13.64
CA GLY A 540 24.86 -18.06 -13.56
C GLY A 540 23.76 -18.46 -14.54
N ALA A 541 23.84 -19.67 -15.11
CA ALA A 541 22.93 -20.10 -16.17
C ALA A 541 21.48 -20.32 -15.68
N PRO A 542 20.45 -19.83 -16.40
CA PRO A 542 19.07 -19.75 -15.90
C PRO A 542 18.38 -21.10 -15.67
N ASP A 543 18.75 -22.16 -16.38
CA ASP A 543 18.17 -23.50 -16.22
C ASP A 543 18.33 -24.07 -14.78
N SER A 544 19.26 -23.49 -14.00
CA SER A 544 19.42 -23.76 -12.57
C SER A 544 18.30 -23.17 -11.70
N ALA A 545 17.75 -21.99 -12.03
CA ALA A 545 16.90 -21.19 -11.14
C ALA A 545 15.47 -21.75 -10.94
N ARG A 546 14.85 -22.35 -11.97
CA ARG A 546 13.56 -23.06 -11.81
C ARG A 546 13.72 -24.34 -10.98
N ARG A 547 14.79 -25.11 -11.22
CA ARG A 547 15.13 -26.33 -10.44
C ARG A 547 15.49 -25.99 -8.99
N GLU A 548 16.22 -24.89 -8.81
CA GLU A 548 16.54 -24.30 -7.52
C GLU A 548 15.28 -23.87 -6.77
N SER A 549 14.39 -23.09 -7.38
CA SER A 549 13.14 -22.62 -6.77
C SER A 549 12.29 -23.80 -6.27
N LYS A 550 12.17 -24.85 -7.09
CA LYS A 550 11.58 -26.14 -6.68
C LYS A 550 12.30 -26.76 -5.48
N ALA A 551 13.63 -26.82 -5.51
CA ALA A 551 14.42 -27.35 -4.41
C ALA A 551 14.35 -26.49 -3.15
N VAL A 552 14.25 -25.15 -3.25
CA VAL A 552 14.05 -24.20 -2.14
C VAL A 552 12.71 -24.47 -1.47
N LEU A 553 11.63 -24.56 -2.27
CA LEU A 553 10.29 -24.86 -1.80
C LEU A 553 10.21 -26.23 -1.10
N LEU A 554 10.73 -27.30 -1.72
CA LEU A 554 10.74 -28.64 -1.12
C LEU A 554 11.61 -28.73 0.15
N ARG A 555 12.74 -27.99 0.21
CA ARG A 555 13.53 -27.86 1.44
C ARG A 555 12.77 -27.12 2.54
N ALA A 556 11.99 -26.09 2.19
CA ALA A 556 11.13 -25.38 3.13
C ALA A 556 9.98 -26.26 3.63
N ALA A 557 9.35 -27.06 2.76
CA ALA A 557 8.29 -28.01 3.10
C ALA A 557 8.76 -29.02 4.15
N ARG A 558 9.83 -29.77 3.84
CA ARG A 558 10.46 -30.74 4.77
C ARG A 558 10.90 -30.09 6.09
N LYS A 559 11.36 -28.83 6.06
CA LYS A 559 11.74 -28.11 7.28
C LYS A 559 10.51 -27.72 8.12
N ALA A 560 9.43 -27.25 7.51
CA ALA A 560 8.19 -26.91 8.20
C ALA A 560 7.51 -28.16 8.79
N GLU A 561 7.49 -29.26 8.03
CA GLU A 561 6.94 -30.54 8.49
C GLU A 561 7.73 -31.09 9.70
N ARG A 562 9.07 -31.07 9.65
CA ARG A 562 9.96 -31.46 10.75
C ARG A 562 9.83 -30.57 11.99
N LEU A 563 9.70 -29.25 11.81
CA LEU A 563 9.56 -28.29 12.92
C LEU A 563 8.13 -28.17 13.45
N SER A 564 7.15 -28.77 12.77
CA SER A 564 5.76 -28.76 13.24
C SER A 564 5.62 -29.41 14.62
N VAL A 565 4.97 -28.71 15.55
CA VAL A 565 4.73 -29.21 16.93
C VAL A 565 3.53 -30.16 16.99
N SER A 566 3.58 -31.18 17.85
CA SER A 566 2.46 -32.12 18.03
C SER A 566 1.45 -31.53 19.00
N ARG A 567 0.20 -32.00 19.00
CA ARG A 567 -0.81 -31.55 19.97
C ARG A 567 -0.33 -31.72 21.42
N SER A 568 0.30 -32.85 21.74
CA SER A 568 0.85 -33.13 23.07
C SER A 568 2.01 -32.19 23.44
N ARG A 569 2.97 -31.98 22.52
CA ARG A 569 4.11 -31.08 22.75
C ARG A 569 3.69 -29.61 22.82
N ALA A 570 2.68 -29.21 22.05
CA ALA A 570 2.15 -27.86 22.06
C ALA A 570 1.31 -27.59 23.31
N ALA A 571 0.55 -28.57 23.83
CA ALA A 571 -0.23 -28.41 25.07
C ALA A 571 0.65 -28.11 26.30
N ALA A 572 1.94 -28.45 26.26
CA ALA A 572 2.90 -28.14 27.32
C ALA A 572 3.18 -26.63 27.52
N VAL A 573 2.69 -25.74 26.65
CA VAL A 573 2.71 -24.28 26.90
C VAL A 573 1.75 -23.84 28.02
N PHE A 574 0.88 -24.73 28.48
CA PHE A 574 -0.01 -24.50 29.64
C PHE A 574 0.41 -25.34 30.85
N GLY A 575 1.66 -25.80 30.89
CA GLY A 575 2.21 -26.56 32.03
C GLY A 575 2.64 -25.66 33.18
N SER A 576 2.80 -26.23 34.37
CA SER A 576 3.25 -25.50 35.57
C SER A 576 4.78 -25.40 35.68
N ASP A 577 5.54 -26.21 34.92
CA ASP A 577 7.00 -26.17 34.87
C ASP A 577 7.46 -25.05 33.91
N PRO A 578 8.18 -24.01 34.38
CA PRO A 578 8.60 -22.89 33.53
C PRO A 578 9.57 -23.28 32.41
N VAL A 579 10.46 -24.26 32.66
CA VAL A 579 11.48 -24.69 31.71
C VAL A 579 10.87 -25.53 30.58
N VAL A 580 9.91 -26.40 30.92
CA VAL A 580 9.13 -27.16 29.93
C VAL A 580 8.25 -26.21 29.11
N THR A 581 7.58 -25.26 29.76
CA THR A 581 6.71 -24.26 29.12
C THR A 581 7.48 -23.42 28.10
N ALA A 582 8.60 -22.79 28.51
CA ALA A 582 9.44 -22.00 27.61
C ALA A 582 9.96 -22.81 26.40
N ARG A 583 10.32 -24.08 26.60
CA ARG A 583 10.73 -25.00 25.51
C ARG A 583 9.57 -25.35 24.56
N ALA A 584 8.35 -25.45 25.08
CA ALA A 584 7.15 -25.68 24.26
C ALA A 584 6.80 -24.45 23.43
N GLU A 585 6.84 -23.25 24.04
CA GLU A 585 6.59 -21.97 23.36
C GLU A 585 7.61 -21.70 22.26
N ALA A 586 8.90 -21.92 22.54
CA ALA A 586 9.96 -21.82 21.53
C ALA A 586 9.71 -22.77 20.34
N ALA A 587 9.26 -24.00 20.60
CA ALA A 587 8.94 -24.96 19.54
C ALA A 587 7.69 -24.54 18.73
N VAL A 588 6.65 -24.03 19.39
CA VAL A 588 5.46 -23.44 18.76
C VAL A 588 5.84 -22.26 17.84
N HIS A 589 6.72 -21.39 18.32
CA HIS A 589 7.20 -20.23 17.60
C HIS A 589 8.05 -20.60 16.35
N GLU A 590 8.93 -21.60 16.45
CA GLU A 590 9.70 -22.11 15.30
C GLU A 590 8.82 -22.87 14.29
N SER A 591 7.81 -23.60 14.75
CA SER A 591 6.75 -24.16 13.89
C SER A 591 6.07 -23.04 13.08
N ARG A 592 5.62 -21.96 13.74
CA ARG A 592 5.01 -20.81 13.06
C ARG A 592 5.97 -20.11 12.08
N LYS A 593 7.23 -19.87 12.47
CA LYS A 593 8.23 -19.24 11.58
C LYS A 593 8.51 -20.08 10.33
N SER A 594 8.56 -21.40 10.47
CA SER A 594 8.85 -22.30 9.35
C SER A 594 7.67 -22.43 8.40
N ALA A 595 6.44 -22.55 8.92
CA ALA A 595 5.21 -22.48 8.12
C ALA A 595 5.12 -21.15 7.33
N ARG A 596 5.31 -20.00 8.00
CA ARG A 596 5.32 -18.68 7.35
C ARG A 596 6.38 -18.55 6.25
N ARG A 597 7.57 -19.14 6.44
CA ARG A 597 8.61 -19.15 5.38
C ARG A 597 8.17 -20.00 4.19
N LEU A 598 7.57 -21.17 4.43
CA LEU A 598 7.03 -22.03 3.37
C LEU A 598 5.93 -21.31 2.59
N ARG A 599 4.96 -20.69 3.27
CA ARG A 599 3.90 -19.85 2.66
C ARG A 599 4.49 -18.79 1.73
N HIS A 600 5.39 -17.95 2.24
CA HIS A 600 6.00 -16.86 1.45
C HIS A 600 6.78 -17.39 0.21
N LEU A 601 7.42 -18.56 0.30
CA LEU A 601 8.13 -19.18 -0.83
C LEU A 601 7.17 -19.86 -1.82
N ALA A 602 6.04 -20.39 -1.34
CA ALA A 602 4.97 -20.94 -2.16
C ALA A 602 4.28 -19.83 -2.98
N GLU A 603 3.84 -18.75 -2.32
CA GLU A 603 3.27 -17.55 -2.96
C GLU A 603 4.16 -17.04 -4.10
N PHE A 604 5.47 -16.92 -3.83
CA PHE A 604 6.47 -16.51 -4.81
C PHE A 604 6.57 -17.50 -5.98
N ALA A 605 6.60 -18.80 -5.69
CA ALA A 605 6.64 -19.85 -6.71
C ALA A 605 5.34 -20.01 -7.51
N THR A 606 4.23 -19.38 -7.09
CA THR A 606 2.94 -19.35 -7.80
C THR A 606 2.66 -18.06 -8.58
N GLY A 607 3.44 -16.99 -8.36
CA GLY A 607 3.12 -15.64 -8.87
C GLY A 607 3.42 -15.39 -10.34
N ALA A 608 4.19 -16.26 -11.01
CA ALA A 608 4.53 -16.10 -12.42
C ALA A 608 3.45 -16.68 -13.36
N PRO A 609 3.14 -16.05 -14.51
CA PRO A 609 2.17 -16.57 -15.49
C PRO A 609 2.43 -18.02 -15.90
N ASP A 610 3.70 -18.40 -16.02
CA ASP A 610 4.17 -19.74 -16.43
C ASP A 610 4.84 -20.51 -15.27
N ALA A 611 4.33 -20.34 -14.05
CA ALA A 611 4.86 -20.94 -12.82
C ALA A 611 4.92 -22.49 -12.89
N PRO A 612 6.12 -23.11 -12.92
CA PRO A 612 6.30 -24.53 -13.23
C PRO A 612 5.94 -25.49 -12.08
N LEU A 613 5.33 -24.95 -11.01
CA LEU A 613 4.98 -25.65 -9.78
C LEU A 613 3.54 -25.38 -9.33
N GLY A 614 2.77 -24.57 -10.06
CA GLY A 614 1.59 -23.82 -9.58
C GLY A 614 0.69 -24.58 -8.59
N VAL A 615 0.16 -25.75 -8.98
CA VAL A 615 -0.78 -26.51 -8.12
C VAL A 615 -0.11 -27.07 -6.87
N ALA A 616 1.08 -27.67 -6.97
CA ALA A 616 1.77 -28.27 -5.83
C ALA A 616 2.33 -27.20 -4.87
N ALA A 617 2.81 -26.08 -5.42
CA ALA A 617 3.19 -24.92 -4.63
C ALA A 617 1.99 -24.30 -3.91
N GLY A 618 0.86 -24.12 -4.59
CA GLY A 618 -0.39 -23.65 -3.99
C GLY A 618 -0.85 -24.52 -2.82
N LEU A 619 -0.91 -25.85 -2.99
CA LEU A 619 -1.30 -26.78 -1.91
C LEU A 619 -0.37 -26.72 -0.68
N LEU A 620 0.94 -26.57 -0.90
CA LEU A 620 1.91 -26.34 0.18
C LEU A 620 1.72 -24.97 0.84
N GLY A 621 1.41 -23.93 0.06
CA GLY A 621 1.08 -22.59 0.52
C GLY A 621 -0.16 -22.58 1.42
N ASP A 622 -1.28 -23.09 0.95
CA ASP A 622 -2.55 -23.24 1.68
C ASP A 622 -2.37 -23.99 3.01
N ALA A 623 -1.60 -25.09 3.00
CA ALA A 623 -1.38 -25.90 4.19
C ALA A 623 -0.45 -25.18 5.20
N ALA A 624 0.52 -24.41 4.70
CA ALA A 624 1.41 -23.58 5.50
C ALA A 624 0.70 -22.35 6.09
N GLU A 625 -0.20 -21.73 5.33
CA GLU A 625 -1.08 -20.64 5.78
C GLU A 625 -1.96 -21.11 6.95
N ARG A 626 -2.75 -22.17 6.77
CA ARG A 626 -3.60 -22.70 7.86
C ARG A 626 -2.83 -23.03 9.14
N LEU A 627 -1.57 -23.47 9.03
CA LEU A 627 -0.71 -23.74 10.18
C LEU A 627 -0.11 -22.46 10.76
N GLN A 628 0.28 -21.50 9.92
CA GLN A 628 0.73 -20.19 10.35
C GLN A 628 -0.37 -19.48 11.14
N ASP A 629 -1.58 -19.41 10.61
CA ASP A 629 -2.66 -18.57 11.13
C ASP A 629 -3.14 -19.12 12.47
N ALA A 630 -3.36 -20.43 12.57
CA ALA A 630 -3.72 -21.09 13.83
C ALA A 630 -2.62 -20.96 14.92
N LEU A 631 -1.35 -20.77 14.54
CA LEU A 631 -0.26 -20.51 15.49
C LEU A 631 -0.01 -19.00 15.71
N GLY A 632 -0.49 -18.13 14.82
CA GLY A 632 -0.57 -16.68 15.01
C GLY A 632 -1.63 -16.36 16.04
N GLU A 633 -2.86 -16.79 15.78
CA GLU A 633 -4.01 -16.75 16.69
C GLU A 633 -3.69 -17.24 18.12
N HIS A 634 -2.92 -18.33 18.26
CA HIS A 634 -2.41 -18.79 19.56
C HIS A 634 -1.46 -17.78 20.23
N ARG A 635 -0.52 -17.21 19.46
CA ARG A 635 0.49 -16.25 19.93
C ARG A 635 -0.15 -14.91 20.30
N ASP A 636 -1.10 -14.44 19.52
CA ASP A 636 -1.71 -13.14 19.68
C ASP A 636 -2.65 -13.18 20.91
N ALA A 637 -3.40 -14.27 21.10
CA ALA A 637 -4.13 -14.54 22.35
C ALA A 637 -3.20 -14.67 23.57
N ARG A 638 -2.02 -15.28 23.45
CA ARG A 638 -1.03 -15.34 24.56
C ARG A 638 -0.47 -13.96 24.91
N LEU A 639 -0.12 -13.16 23.90
CA LEU A 639 0.40 -11.80 24.06
C LEU A 639 -0.64 -10.86 24.67
N PHE A 640 -1.89 -10.92 24.23
CA PHE A 640 -2.97 -10.13 24.81
C PHE A 640 -3.23 -10.53 26.27
N GLY A 641 -3.22 -11.83 26.59
CA GLY A 641 -3.30 -12.30 27.98
C GLY A 641 -2.13 -11.82 28.86
N GLU A 642 -0.90 -11.80 28.34
CA GLU A 642 0.27 -11.23 29.03
C GLU A 642 0.13 -9.71 29.27
N TYR A 643 -0.34 -8.98 28.26
CA TYR A 643 -0.61 -7.54 28.36
C TYR A 643 -1.69 -7.23 29.40
N VAL A 644 -2.80 -7.98 29.40
CA VAL A 644 -3.87 -7.86 30.42
C VAL A 644 -3.33 -8.08 31.84
N LEU A 645 -2.50 -9.11 32.06
CA LEU A 645 -1.84 -9.34 33.36
C LEU A 645 -0.85 -8.23 33.75
N LEU A 646 -0.21 -7.59 32.78
CA LEU A 646 0.71 -6.47 33.01
C LEU A 646 -0.03 -5.17 33.38
N ILE A 647 -1.23 -4.94 32.84
CA ILE A 647 -2.02 -3.73 33.10
C ILE A 647 -2.91 -3.86 34.36
N ALA A 648 -3.47 -5.02 34.65
CA ALA A 648 -4.44 -5.20 35.75
C ALA A 648 -3.97 -4.67 37.12
N PRO A 649 -2.71 -4.87 37.58
CA PRO A 649 -2.24 -4.32 38.86
C PRO A 649 -2.19 -2.78 38.88
N ARG A 650 -2.02 -2.13 37.72
CA ARG A 650 -2.03 -0.67 37.61
C ARG A 650 -3.45 -0.10 37.68
N ALA A 651 -4.44 -0.84 37.17
CA ALA A 651 -5.85 -0.51 37.30
C ALA A 651 -6.31 -0.65 38.76
N GLU A 652 -5.97 -1.77 39.41
CA GLU A 652 -6.26 -2.00 40.83
C GLU A 652 -5.63 -0.93 41.73
N ALA A 653 -4.36 -0.55 41.49
CA ALA A 653 -3.68 0.52 42.22
C ALA A 653 -4.30 1.91 42.00
N ALA A 654 -5.06 2.11 40.91
CA ALA A 654 -5.83 3.33 40.65
C ALA A 654 -7.26 3.29 41.21
N GLY A 655 -7.67 2.20 41.88
CA GLY A 655 -9.02 2.01 42.41
C GLY A 655 -10.05 1.54 41.38
N GLU A 656 -9.61 1.04 40.22
CA GLU A 656 -10.48 0.56 39.15
C GLU A 656 -10.88 -0.92 39.32
N SER A 657 -11.89 -1.35 38.57
CA SER A 657 -12.39 -2.73 38.60
C SER A 657 -11.40 -3.72 37.97
N SER A 658 -10.89 -4.67 38.76
CA SER A 658 -10.06 -5.77 38.24
C SER A 658 -10.87 -6.89 37.56
N PHE A 659 -12.21 -6.87 37.65
CA PHE A 659 -13.09 -7.93 37.14
C PHE A 659 -12.95 -8.15 35.63
N VAL A 660 -13.00 -7.06 34.85
CA VAL A 660 -12.93 -7.14 33.38
C VAL A 660 -11.60 -7.73 32.91
N TYR A 661 -10.49 -7.36 33.54
CA TYR A 661 -9.16 -7.91 33.27
C TYR A 661 -9.12 -9.43 33.51
N GLY A 662 -9.73 -9.92 34.58
CA GLY A 662 -9.85 -11.36 34.85
C GLY A 662 -10.62 -12.11 33.76
N VAL A 663 -11.73 -11.54 33.27
CA VAL A 663 -12.54 -12.10 32.18
C VAL A 663 -11.76 -12.11 30.86
N LEU A 664 -11.08 -11.01 30.52
CA LEU A 664 -10.26 -10.88 29.32
C LEU A 664 -9.10 -11.89 29.31
N TYR A 665 -8.41 -12.06 30.45
CA TYR A 665 -7.34 -13.04 30.58
C TYR A 665 -7.84 -14.49 30.39
N GLN A 666 -8.94 -14.87 31.02
CA GLN A 666 -9.51 -16.21 30.87
C GLN A 666 -9.96 -16.50 29.43
N ARG A 667 -10.64 -15.54 28.78
CA ARG A 667 -11.01 -15.64 27.35
C ARG A 667 -9.78 -15.81 26.46
N SER A 668 -8.70 -15.10 26.77
CA SER A 668 -7.42 -15.20 26.06
C SER A 668 -6.80 -16.61 26.17
N LEU A 669 -6.82 -17.22 27.36
CA LEU A 669 -6.37 -18.60 27.56
C LEU A 669 -7.22 -19.62 26.78
N GLU A 670 -8.54 -19.47 26.78
CA GLU A 670 -9.46 -20.35 26.05
C GLU A 670 -9.25 -20.27 24.54
N ARG A 671 -9.18 -19.05 24.00
CA ARG A 671 -8.89 -18.76 22.59
C ARG A 671 -7.52 -19.33 22.18
N SER A 672 -6.50 -19.12 23.02
CA SER A 672 -5.16 -19.68 22.85
C SER A 672 -5.12 -21.22 22.82
N ARG A 673 -5.93 -21.91 23.63
CA ARG A 673 -6.07 -23.38 23.64
C ARG A 673 -6.77 -23.88 22.38
N ALA A 674 -7.85 -23.24 21.96
CA ALA A 674 -8.59 -23.58 20.74
C ALA A 674 -7.71 -23.46 19.49
N ALA A 675 -6.88 -22.42 19.43
CA ALA A 675 -5.93 -22.17 18.35
C ALA A 675 -4.92 -23.34 18.16
N LEU A 676 -4.33 -23.87 19.24
CA LEU A 676 -3.45 -25.04 19.15
C LEU A 676 -4.17 -26.31 18.67
N ALA A 677 -5.44 -26.49 19.02
CA ALA A 677 -6.24 -27.60 18.50
C ALA A 677 -6.48 -27.46 16.98
N THR A 678 -6.65 -26.24 16.47
CA THR A 678 -6.69 -25.96 15.02
C THR A 678 -5.34 -26.19 14.36
N ALA A 679 -4.23 -25.74 14.95
CA ALA A 679 -2.89 -25.96 14.43
C ALA A 679 -2.54 -27.47 14.31
N ALA A 680 -3.01 -28.30 15.25
CA ALA A 680 -2.87 -29.75 15.17
C ALA A 680 -3.61 -30.37 13.97
N ARG A 681 -4.71 -29.78 13.50
CA ARG A 681 -5.39 -30.17 12.25
C ARG A 681 -4.61 -29.69 11.02
N ALA A 682 -4.19 -28.42 11.01
CA ALA A 682 -3.42 -27.85 9.90
C ALA A 682 -2.09 -28.60 9.66
N ARG A 683 -1.40 -29.04 10.72
CA ARG A 683 -0.22 -29.92 10.62
C ARG A 683 -0.49 -31.20 9.83
N LYS A 684 -1.67 -31.83 9.97
CA LYS A 684 -2.01 -33.05 9.21
C LYS A 684 -2.13 -32.76 7.72
N ALA A 685 -2.70 -31.60 7.35
CA ALA A 685 -2.76 -31.17 5.95
C ALA A 685 -1.37 -30.88 5.38
N LEU A 686 -0.49 -30.19 6.12
CA LEU A 686 0.89 -29.95 5.71
C LEU A 686 1.65 -31.24 5.44
N ARG A 687 1.43 -32.28 6.25
CA ARG A 687 2.00 -33.62 6.08
C ARG A 687 1.46 -34.41 4.90
N ALA A 688 0.26 -34.09 4.42
CA ALA A 688 -0.32 -34.72 3.25
C ALA A 688 0.09 -34.00 1.94
N ALA A 689 0.57 -32.75 2.04
CA ALA A 689 1.01 -31.94 0.91
C ALA A 689 2.54 -31.92 0.71
N SER A 690 3.33 -32.41 1.68
CA SER A 690 4.81 -32.44 1.68
C SER A 690 5.37 -33.80 1.29
#